data_AF-A0A833LPS5-F1
#
_entry.id   AF-A0A833LPS5-F1
#
_cell.length_a   1.000
_cell.length_b   1.000
_cell.length_c   1.000
_cell.angle_alpha   90.00
_cell.angle_beta   90.00
_cell.angle_gamma   90.00
#
_symmetry.space_group_name_H-M   'P 1'
#
loop_
_entity.id
_entity.type
_entity.pdbx_description
1 polymer ?
#
loop_
_entity_poly.entity_id
_entity_poly.type
_entity_poly.pdbx_seq_one_letter_code
_entity_poly.pdbx_strand_id
1 'polypeptide(L)'
;MVAACSRASATPCWTPIGRPRSPRRRRRHERRRASHLRRAATGGAGATPATVAGRACGAARASGTGARGEARRCAPGRRACARTRCSGGDRARRGLAASGTHDLRTRRTRSSAHLDLVGRTGGAGLSMRDAALIVLAWNQWPTTRTCLDSLLASDLFAARVIVVDNGSSDETATALQAYAERVQVVSLGENRGFVRGMNAGIAAAGPDADVVLLNNDLVFTQADWLERLRDAAYVAPDVGIVGCRLLGPEAEGRLYHAGGFIEADGLWGQQTEAGRVEREVGQYRRVRRVQQVAFALAYIRRDCLDRIGGLDEAFHSYFEDTDYCLRAAELGIATLNAGTVTLRHDQHASTRDDGGFRQRLWSASRATFAARWLGRLYAHYRGNVLWQGATRGDAMYAQWTRLLLRRLDARGLRASYVGVADESVDAQDFRLELAAGLRWQPPADIALVCAGGEHFARAAGRRRVALACGEWDRVPSAWCDGSRALDLLLVPDAFQREAFVAAGVRTPIELLPLGVDADYCHPQVPGVRDPRGRCVFLAVVEDALRDAPELLIESFRAAFDTAAEVVLLLHVRGPAQATLAARLAQQVGEDARIRVLRDWQWPWHQRAQFLCSGDVYVAARRGASHDPMVAEALACGLTLVATDYGSNGVLARTHGIAVAARRAIDPRHGLGWAEPKRDALVAALRAARLQCRNPGERAEAGAAFAREHDIEVSADVLAARLTELAPLPPPPPAPAPHRPLQLARPASGQLVVLGMHRSGTSSVAGLLARLGVHVGPTEDLLVGPDNPKGHYESGRLHGACVRRLELAGGDWRSPPQSAPTAAVDEFRRHVGALIDEFDAQRPWLMKEPRLCLLVRELLPLLTRPLFVHVVREPEAVVASLVRRDAMPPAQAWALWEQYTRAAFAATLGWPRLLVDYDALRAQPLVVARGLLDALGAAGVTGLAWPGDTPIRQWIDAPARSQVATGTPTPAQRALQAAIADRSILAADAAPATRGAA
;
A
#
# COMPACT_ATOMS: atom_id res chain seq x y z
N MET A 1 46.46 -22.77 -2.18
CA MET A 1 47.41 -22.42 -3.27
C MET A 1 47.67 -20.92 -3.26
N VAL A 2 48.68 -20.46 -4.00
CA VAL A 2 49.37 -19.17 -3.79
C VAL A 2 49.42 -18.36 -5.10
N ALA A 3 49.74 -17.07 -4.97
CA ALA A 3 50.18 -16.12 -6.00
C ALA A 3 49.11 -15.31 -6.73
N ALA A 4 49.35 -14.00 -6.66
CA ALA A 4 48.65 -12.90 -7.30
C ALA A 4 48.80 -12.87 -8.83
N CYS A 5 47.95 -12.06 -9.48
CA CYS A 5 48.33 -11.31 -10.67
C CYS A 5 47.72 -9.89 -10.63
N SER A 6 48.19 -9.00 -11.50
CA SER A 6 48.14 -7.54 -11.29
C SER A 6 47.21 -6.75 -12.22
N ARG A 7 46.73 -5.61 -11.69
CA ARG A 7 46.15 -4.44 -12.36
C ARG A 7 46.10 -4.43 -13.90
N ALA A 8 44.90 -4.48 -14.46
CA ALA A 8 44.56 -3.82 -15.72
C ALA A 8 43.05 -3.50 -15.75
N SER A 9 42.66 -2.25 -15.46
CA SER A 9 41.25 -1.82 -15.46
C SER A 9 41.07 -0.54 -16.28
N ALA A 10 40.90 -0.69 -17.59
CA ALA A 10 40.49 0.41 -18.46
C ALA A 10 39.04 0.80 -18.14
N THR A 11 38.83 1.95 -17.52
CA THR A 11 37.51 2.39 -17.06
C THR A 11 36.75 3.10 -18.19
N PRO A 12 35.53 2.65 -18.59
CA PRO A 12 34.68 3.43 -19.50
C PRO A 12 34.29 4.76 -18.86
N CYS A 13 34.57 5.87 -19.56
CA CYS A 13 34.50 7.20 -18.95
C CYS A 13 33.07 7.77 -18.88
N TRP A 14 32.34 7.43 -17.82
CA TRP A 14 31.08 8.09 -17.46
C TRP A 14 31.33 9.55 -17.10
N THR A 15 31.07 10.46 -18.06
CA THR A 15 31.31 11.91 -17.91
C THR A 15 30.01 12.65 -17.56
N PRO A 16 29.87 13.26 -16.36
CA PRO A 16 28.70 14.07 -16.02
C PRO A 16 28.74 15.42 -16.76
N ILE A 17 27.80 15.66 -17.67
CA ILE A 17 27.81 16.87 -18.51
C ILE A 17 27.27 18.09 -17.73
N GLY A 18 28.19 18.99 -17.37
CA GLY A 18 27.97 20.44 -17.43
C GLY A 18 27.07 21.11 -16.39
N ARG A 19 27.65 21.53 -15.25
CA ARG A 19 27.12 22.68 -14.49
C ARG A 19 27.48 24.00 -15.21
N PRO A 20 26.58 25.01 -15.27
CA PRO A 20 26.94 26.32 -15.79
C PRO A 20 28.00 27.01 -14.91
N ARG A 21 29.02 27.61 -15.55
CA ARG A 21 30.14 28.26 -14.84
C ARG A 21 29.79 29.70 -14.44
N SER A 22 29.82 29.99 -13.14
CA SER A 22 29.80 31.37 -12.63
C SER A 22 31.12 32.11 -12.94
N PRO A 23 31.09 33.42 -13.25
CA PRO A 23 32.28 34.15 -13.67
C PRO A 23 33.26 34.41 -12.51
N ARG A 24 34.55 34.17 -12.76
CA ARG A 24 35.64 34.53 -11.83
C ARG A 24 35.87 36.05 -11.84
N ARG A 25 35.77 36.72 -10.69
CA ARG A 25 36.49 37.98 -10.44
C ARG A 25 37.77 37.72 -9.62
N ARG A 26 38.86 38.42 -9.96
CA ARG A 26 40.16 38.29 -9.29
C ARG A 26 40.31 39.25 -8.10
N ARG A 27 41.16 38.83 -7.16
CA ARG A 27 41.67 39.53 -5.96
C ARG A 27 41.92 41.04 -6.10
N ARG A 28 41.78 41.75 -4.98
CA ARG A 28 42.83 42.67 -4.46
C ARG A 28 42.87 42.61 -2.92
N HIS A 29 44.00 43.04 -2.33
CA HIS A 29 44.22 43.12 -0.88
C HIS A 29 43.94 44.53 -0.37
N GLU A 30 43.51 44.65 0.90
CA GLU A 30 44.08 45.48 1.99
C GLU A 30 43.08 45.46 3.17
N ARG A 31 43.42 45.07 4.41
CA ARG A 31 44.40 45.56 5.40
C ARG A 31 43.94 46.78 6.23
N ARG A 32 43.57 46.45 7.48
CA ARG A 32 43.79 47.18 8.76
C ARG A 32 42.90 48.39 9.13
N ARG A 33 42.42 48.28 10.38
CA ARG A 33 42.23 49.35 11.41
C ARG A 33 41.14 50.39 11.15
N ALA A 34 40.47 50.96 12.16
CA ALA A 34 40.38 50.59 13.59
C ALA A 34 39.05 51.10 14.20
N SER A 35 38.81 50.75 15.46
CA SER A 35 37.74 51.27 16.32
C SER A 35 37.75 52.79 16.48
N HIS A 36 36.58 53.42 16.75
CA HIS A 36 36.28 53.93 18.09
C HIS A 36 34.84 54.41 18.34
N LEU A 37 34.33 54.02 19.52
CA LEU A 37 33.47 54.75 20.46
C LEU A 37 31.99 55.07 20.15
N ARG A 38 31.28 55.33 21.27
CA ARG A 38 29.84 55.58 21.40
C ARG A 38 29.59 56.97 21.99
N ARG A 39 28.46 57.59 21.64
CA ARG A 39 27.52 58.40 22.47
C ARG A 39 26.54 59.11 21.50
N ALA A 40 25.35 59.60 21.86
CA ALA A 40 24.32 59.31 22.86
C ALA A 40 23.19 60.36 22.67
N ALA A 41 22.09 60.28 23.45
CA ALA A 41 21.03 61.30 23.58
C ALA A 41 20.05 61.46 22.37
N THR A 42 18.76 61.87 22.51
CA THR A 42 17.74 61.79 23.61
C THR A 42 16.33 62.10 23.05
N GLY A 43 15.26 61.70 23.76
CA GLY A 43 13.85 62.11 23.52
C GLY A 43 13.02 61.09 22.72
N GLY A 44 11.71 60.86 22.94
CA GLY A 44 10.73 61.42 23.89
C GLY A 44 9.69 62.35 23.23
N ALA A 45 8.37 62.28 23.50
CA ALA A 45 7.58 61.36 24.35
C ALA A 45 6.05 61.45 24.02
N GLY A 46 5.21 60.60 24.64
CA GLY A 46 3.73 60.66 24.63
C GLY A 46 3.03 59.43 24.00
N ALA A 47 1.88 58.92 24.46
CA ALA A 47 1.06 59.23 25.66
C ALA A 47 0.23 58.00 26.12
N THR A 48 -0.46 58.09 27.27
CA THR A 48 -1.24 57.04 28.01
C THR A 48 -2.77 57.17 27.82
N PRO A 49 -3.69 56.38 28.45
CA PRO A 49 -3.62 55.10 29.22
C PRO A 49 -4.14 53.91 28.36
N ALA A 50 -4.89 52.83 28.72
CA ALA A 50 -5.60 52.22 29.88
C ALA A 50 -5.61 50.65 29.68
N THR A 51 -5.92 49.67 30.54
CA THR A 51 -6.76 49.38 31.74
C THR A 51 -8.28 49.19 31.48
N VAL A 52 -9.00 48.13 31.95
CA VAL A 52 -8.66 47.03 32.90
C VAL A 52 -9.58 45.77 32.78
N ALA A 53 -9.09 44.59 33.25
CA ALA A 53 -9.82 43.35 33.71
C ALA A 53 -10.86 42.66 32.77
N GLY A 54 -11.34 41.42 33.00
CA GLY A 54 -11.07 40.38 34.02
C GLY A 54 -11.40 38.96 33.46
N ARG A 55 -10.82 37.86 33.96
CA ARG A 55 -11.29 36.99 35.08
C ARG A 55 -12.72 36.40 34.93
N ALA A 56 -13.04 35.15 35.32
CA ALA A 56 -12.25 33.94 35.63
C ALA A 56 -13.19 32.73 35.95
N CYS A 57 -12.66 31.50 35.92
CA CYS A 57 -13.19 30.26 36.55
C CYS A 57 -14.53 29.66 36.02
N GLY A 58 -14.80 28.35 36.15
CA GLY A 58 -13.91 27.24 36.51
C GLY A 58 -14.60 26.00 37.14
N ALA A 59 -13.92 24.85 37.12
CA ALA A 59 -14.18 23.61 37.89
C ALA A 59 -15.46 22.76 37.56
N ALA A 60 -15.54 21.44 37.81
CA ALA A 60 -14.51 20.38 37.91
C ALA A 60 -15.12 18.95 38.02
N ARG A 61 -14.37 17.91 37.55
CA ARG A 61 -14.31 16.51 38.09
C ARG A 61 -15.57 15.61 37.98
N ALA A 62 -15.53 14.26 38.05
CA ALA A 62 -14.45 13.25 38.06
C ALA A 62 -14.98 11.82 37.71
N SER A 63 -14.05 10.86 37.43
CA SER A 63 -14.15 9.38 37.56
C SER A 63 -15.23 8.58 36.78
N GLY A 64 -15.04 7.31 36.40
CA GLY A 64 -13.81 6.47 36.41
C GLY A 64 -14.07 4.94 36.45
N THR A 65 -13.23 4.15 35.75
CA THR A 65 -12.92 2.70 35.95
C THR A 65 -14.01 1.60 35.84
N GLY A 66 -13.65 0.42 35.30
CA GLY A 66 -14.39 -0.85 35.43
C GLY A 66 -14.19 -1.83 34.24
N ALA A 67 -14.05 -3.14 34.48
CA ALA A 67 -13.77 -4.13 33.40
C ALA A 67 -14.09 -5.61 33.73
N ARG A 68 -14.39 -6.38 32.65
CA ARG A 68 -14.37 -7.87 32.48
C ARG A 68 -15.33 -8.76 33.30
N GLY A 69 -15.74 -9.88 32.68
CA GLY A 69 -16.50 -11.02 33.25
C GLY A 69 -16.86 -12.04 32.16
N GLU A 70 -16.95 -13.34 32.48
CA GLU A 70 -17.06 -14.46 31.51
C GLU A 70 -18.29 -15.39 31.73
N ALA A 71 -18.37 -16.45 30.89
CA ALA A 71 -19.03 -17.75 31.10
C ALA A 71 -20.52 -17.91 30.70
N ARG A 72 -21.04 -19.11 30.35
CA ARG A 72 -20.55 -20.26 29.52
C ARG A 72 -21.70 -21.32 29.44
N ARG A 73 -21.74 -22.09 28.34
CA ARG A 73 -22.28 -23.48 28.19
C ARG A 73 -23.81 -23.78 28.10
N CYS A 74 -24.07 -24.74 27.18
CA CYS A 74 -25.10 -25.81 27.14
C CYS A 74 -26.47 -25.62 26.45
N ALA A 75 -26.96 -26.76 25.93
CA ALA A 75 -28.12 -27.03 25.07
C ALA A 75 -28.78 -28.36 25.59
N PRO A 76 -29.61 -29.18 24.87
CA PRO A 76 -30.23 -29.10 23.52
C PRO A 76 -31.75 -29.45 23.47
N GLY A 77 -32.42 -29.46 22.29
CA GLY A 77 -33.85 -29.83 22.18
C GLY A 77 -34.46 -30.02 20.77
N ARG A 78 -34.41 -31.25 20.25
CA ARG A 78 -34.85 -31.78 18.93
C ARG A 78 -36.31 -31.50 18.43
N ARG A 79 -36.46 -31.34 17.09
CA ARG A 79 -37.50 -31.90 16.14
C ARG A 79 -39.01 -31.57 16.36
N ALA A 80 -39.95 -31.62 15.38
CA ALA A 80 -39.93 -31.56 13.90
C ALA A 80 -41.39 -31.48 13.29
N CYS A 81 -41.49 -31.10 11.99
CA CYS A 81 -42.53 -31.47 10.99
C CYS A 81 -44.03 -30.99 11.02
N ALA A 82 -44.43 -30.33 9.91
CA ALA A 82 -45.43 -30.75 8.89
C ALA A 82 -46.81 -30.02 8.68
N ARG A 83 -47.11 -29.75 7.38
CA ARG A 83 -48.44 -29.74 6.64
C ARG A 83 -49.51 -28.66 7.00
N THR A 84 -49.84 -27.68 6.12
CA THR A 84 -50.82 -27.62 4.97
C THR A 84 -52.34 -27.69 5.36
N ARG A 85 -53.35 -27.03 4.72
CA ARG A 85 -53.57 -26.55 3.31
C ARG A 85 -54.84 -25.63 3.17
N CYS A 86 -55.06 -24.96 2.01
CA CYS A 86 -56.36 -24.51 1.37
C CYS A 86 -57.20 -23.33 1.99
N SER A 87 -58.15 -22.62 1.30
CA SER A 87 -58.44 -22.31 -0.15
C SER A 87 -59.67 -21.35 -0.40
N GLY A 88 -59.70 -20.55 -1.51
CA GLY A 88 -60.90 -19.85 -2.12
C GLY A 88 -61.22 -18.40 -1.65
N GLY A 89 -61.92 -17.45 -2.35
CA GLY A 89 -62.56 -17.27 -3.70
C GLY A 89 -63.90 -16.46 -3.63
N ASP A 90 -64.49 -15.71 -4.60
CA ASP A 90 -64.15 -15.07 -5.91
C ASP A 90 -65.32 -14.09 -6.38
N ARG A 91 -65.09 -13.07 -7.28
CA ARG A 91 -66.06 -12.16 -8.04
C ARG A 91 -66.94 -11.12 -7.26
N ALA A 92 -67.55 -10.03 -7.80
CA ALA A 92 -67.44 -9.10 -8.98
C ALA A 92 -68.41 -7.85 -8.75
N ARG A 93 -68.97 -6.95 -9.63
CA ARG A 93 -69.07 -6.67 -11.12
C ARG A 93 -69.78 -5.29 -11.46
N ARG A 94 -69.19 -4.36 -12.27
CA ARG A 94 -69.81 -3.18 -13.04
C ARG A 94 -70.50 -2.00 -12.26
N GLY A 95 -70.65 -0.73 -12.76
CA GLY A 95 -70.07 0.04 -13.90
C GLY A 95 -70.78 1.40 -14.28
N LEU A 96 -70.08 2.35 -14.96
CA LEU A 96 -70.55 3.60 -15.67
C LEU A 96 -70.95 4.87 -14.81
N ALA A 97 -71.08 6.14 -15.30
CA ALA A 97 -70.43 6.98 -16.35
C ALA A 97 -70.88 8.50 -16.34
N ALA A 98 -70.16 9.41 -17.05
CA ALA A 98 -70.48 10.83 -17.50
C ALA A 98 -70.75 11.97 -16.45
N SER A 99 -70.49 13.30 -16.66
CA SER A 99 -69.68 14.08 -17.64
C SER A 99 -69.49 15.59 -17.28
N GLY A 100 -68.28 16.17 -17.45
CA GLY A 100 -67.97 17.63 -17.63
C GLY A 100 -67.98 18.58 -16.40
N THR A 101 -67.31 19.75 -16.36
CA THR A 101 -66.16 20.32 -17.13
C THR A 101 -65.50 21.52 -16.37
N HIS A 102 -64.30 21.98 -16.79
CA HIS A 102 -63.43 23.05 -16.22
C HIS A 102 -62.87 22.75 -14.80
N ASP A 103 -61.58 22.49 -14.56
CA ASP A 103 -60.26 23.00 -15.03
C ASP A 103 -59.69 24.18 -14.21
N LEU A 104 -58.63 23.90 -13.44
CA LEU A 104 -57.37 24.66 -13.50
C LEU A 104 -56.19 23.86 -12.87
N ARG A 105 -55.35 23.27 -13.73
CA ARG A 105 -53.88 23.06 -13.55
C ARG A 105 -53.38 22.33 -12.28
N THR A 106 -53.74 21.06 -12.19
CA THR A 106 -52.80 19.92 -11.91
C THR A 106 -51.49 20.17 -11.13
N ARG A 107 -51.47 19.82 -9.84
CA ARG A 107 -50.32 19.13 -9.21
C ARG A 107 -50.78 17.76 -8.73
N ARG A 108 -50.71 16.75 -9.62
CA ARG A 108 -51.23 15.41 -9.35
C ARG A 108 -50.11 14.49 -8.88
N THR A 109 -50.17 14.07 -7.62
CA THR A 109 -49.39 12.95 -7.11
C THR A 109 -49.69 11.70 -7.94
N ARG A 110 -48.64 10.92 -8.27
CA ARG A 110 -48.77 9.61 -8.90
C ARG A 110 -47.81 8.63 -8.25
N SER A 111 -48.37 7.66 -7.55
CA SER A 111 -47.70 6.40 -7.24
C SER A 111 -47.75 5.50 -8.48
N SER A 112 -46.58 5.16 -9.03
CA SER A 112 -46.43 4.12 -10.06
C SER A 112 -45.02 3.57 -9.97
N ALA A 113 -44.89 2.29 -9.59
CA ALA A 113 -43.59 1.63 -9.49
C ALA A 113 -43.08 1.27 -10.90
N HIS A 114 -42.34 2.18 -11.51
CA HIS A 114 -41.50 1.88 -12.68
C HIS A 114 -40.11 1.45 -12.21
N LEU A 115 -39.54 0.43 -12.84
CA LEU A 115 -38.09 0.22 -12.85
C LEU A 115 -37.52 1.08 -13.97
N ASP A 116 -37.02 2.27 -13.62
CA ASP A 116 -36.37 3.16 -14.59
C ASP A 116 -34.97 2.63 -14.96
N LEU A 117 -34.93 1.78 -15.98
CA LEU A 117 -33.71 1.26 -16.60
C LEU A 117 -33.05 2.33 -17.49
N VAL A 118 -32.11 3.08 -16.93
CA VAL A 118 -31.23 3.97 -17.72
C VAL A 118 -30.12 3.14 -18.38
N GLY A 119 -30.41 2.62 -19.57
CA GLY A 119 -29.43 1.91 -20.41
C GLY A 119 -29.24 2.57 -21.77
N ARG A 120 -27.98 2.73 -22.20
CA ARG A 120 -27.60 2.87 -23.62
C ARG A 120 -26.61 1.75 -23.93
N THR A 121 -26.86 1.01 -25.01
CA THR A 121 -26.30 -0.33 -25.30
C THR A 121 -25.10 -0.30 -26.25
N GLY A 122 -24.09 -1.17 -26.08
CA GLY A 122 -22.84 -1.06 -26.85
C GLY A 122 -21.90 -2.28 -27.04
N GLY A 123 -22.35 -3.53 -26.90
CA GLY A 123 -21.73 -4.73 -27.54
C GLY A 123 -20.46 -5.39 -26.95
N ALA A 124 -20.30 -6.68 -27.26
CA ALA A 124 -19.14 -7.57 -27.00
C ALA A 124 -18.85 -7.94 -25.51
N GLY A 125 -17.68 -8.52 -25.20
CA GLY A 125 -17.42 -9.19 -23.89
C GLY A 125 -16.15 -8.80 -23.13
N LEU A 126 -16.10 -9.15 -21.84
CA LEU A 126 -14.87 -9.34 -21.07
C LEU A 126 -14.91 -10.74 -20.48
N SER A 127 -13.95 -11.57 -20.88
CA SER A 127 -13.09 -12.41 -20.04
C SER A 127 -12.15 -11.52 -19.18
N MET A 128 -11.10 -12.06 -18.56
CA MET A 128 -9.87 -11.26 -18.47
C MET A 128 -9.49 -10.83 -19.90
N ARG A 129 -9.23 -9.55 -20.14
CA ARG A 129 -8.91 -9.09 -21.49
C ARG A 129 -7.64 -9.77 -22.01
N ASP A 130 -7.69 -10.19 -23.26
CA ASP A 130 -6.51 -10.65 -24.00
C ASP A 130 -5.43 -9.56 -23.96
N ALA A 131 -4.16 -9.94 -23.97
CA ALA A 131 -3.05 -8.98 -23.98
C ALA A 131 -2.43 -8.87 -25.37
N ALA A 132 -2.36 -7.65 -25.91
CA ALA A 132 -1.59 -7.33 -27.12
C ALA A 132 -0.22 -6.79 -26.72
N LEU A 133 0.81 -7.61 -26.89
CA LEU A 133 2.19 -7.31 -26.51
C LEU A 133 2.90 -6.66 -27.69
N ILE A 134 3.12 -5.35 -27.61
CA ILE A 134 3.66 -4.52 -28.69
C ILE A 134 5.17 -4.36 -28.48
N VAL A 135 5.96 -5.05 -29.29
CA VAL A 135 7.42 -4.89 -29.34
C VAL A 135 7.76 -3.90 -30.45
N LEU A 136 8.35 -2.74 -30.10
CA LEU A 136 8.82 -1.79 -31.11
C LEU A 136 10.27 -2.10 -31.49
N ALA A 137 10.49 -2.52 -32.74
CA ALA A 137 11.81 -2.79 -33.30
C ALA A 137 12.26 -1.66 -34.22
N TRP A 138 13.55 -1.31 -34.15
CA TRP A 138 14.22 -0.49 -35.15
C TRP A 138 15.70 -0.84 -35.21
N ASN A 139 16.10 -1.53 -36.27
CA ASN A 139 17.42 -2.12 -36.43
C ASN A 139 17.82 -3.03 -35.24
N GLN A 140 19.11 -3.37 -35.16
CA GLN A 140 19.73 -4.16 -34.10
C GLN A 140 19.07 -5.54 -33.94
N TRP A 141 18.92 -6.27 -35.06
CA TRP A 141 18.30 -7.60 -35.08
C TRP A 141 18.77 -8.55 -33.95
N PRO A 142 20.07 -8.68 -33.60
CA PRO A 142 20.50 -9.54 -32.50
C PRO A 142 19.87 -9.20 -31.14
N THR A 143 19.55 -7.93 -30.91
CA THR A 143 18.87 -7.44 -29.70
C THR A 143 17.38 -7.82 -29.77
N THR A 144 16.71 -7.43 -30.86
CA THR A 144 15.29 -7.74 -31.13
C THR A 144 15.01 -9.24 -31.03
N ARG A 145 15.88 -10.09 -31.61
CA ARG A 145 15.79 -11.55 -31.53
C ARG A 145 15.87 -12.05 -30.09
N THR A 146 16.79 -11.52 -29.28
CA THR A 146 16.96 -11.93 -27.87
C THR A 146 15.74 -11.57 -27.01
N CYS A 147 15.11 -10.41 -27.27
CA CYS A 147 13.82 -10.06 -26.67
C CYS A 147 12.72 -11.02 -27.12
N LEU A 148 12.56 -11.26 -28.43
CA LEU A 148 11.52 -12.15 -28.96
C LEU A 148 11.68 -13.60 -28.49
N ASP A 149 12.89 -14.16 -28.47
CA ASP A 149 13.13 -15.54 -28.05
C ASP A 149 12.81 -15.76 -26.57
N SER A 150 13.18 -14.82 -25.69
CA SER A 150 12.85 -14.91 -24.25
C SER A 150 11.37 -14.60 -23.96
N LEU A 151 10.78 -13.66 -24.68
CA LEU A 151 9.34 -13.37 -24.62
C LEU A 151 8.51 -14.60 -25.03
N LEU A 152 8.84 -15.20 -26.17
CA LEU A 152 8.12 -16.34 -26.75
C LEU A 152 8.46 -17.69 -26.10
N ALA A 153 9.26 -17.68 -25.02
CA ALA A 153 9.48 -18.78 -24.09
C ALA A 153 8.75 -18.58 -22.73
N SER A 154 7.99 -17.49 -22.57
CA SER A 154 7.18 -17.19 -21.38
C SER A 154 5.74 -17.71 -21.49
N ASP A 155 4.99 -17.72 -20.38
CA ASP A 155 3.60 -18.17 -20.31
C ASP A 155 2.63 -17.09 -20.82
N LEU A 156 2.48 -17.02 -22.14
CA LEU A 156 1.67 -16.01 -22.84
C LEU A 156 0.19 -16.43 -23.01
N PHE A 157 -0.45 -16.92 -21.94
CA PHE A 157 -1.87 -17.30 -22.00
C PHE A 157 -2.78 -16.11 -22.35
N ALA A 158 -3.76 -16.33 -23.24
CA ALA A 158 -4.68 -15.30 -23.75
C ALA A 158 -3.94 -14.02 -24.17
N ALA A 159 -2.90 -14.15 -25.00
CA ALA A 159 -2.06 -13.05 -25.42
C ALA A 159 -1.56 -13.22 -26.86
N ARG A 160 -1.29 -12.11 -27.54
CA ARG A 160 -0.75 -12.06 -28.91
C ARG A 160 0.38 -11.05 -29.01
N VAL A 161 1.47 -11.42 -29.69
CA VAL A 161 2.63 -10.55 -29.90
C VAL A 161 2.49 -9.80 -31.22
N ILE A 162 2.72 -8.49 -31.18
CA ILE A 162 2.74 -7.59 -32.33
C ILE A 162 4.13 -6.95 -32.37
N VAL A 163 4.89 -7.18 -33.44
CA VAL A 163 6.18 -6.53 -33.67
C VAL A 163 5.98 -5.39 -34.65
N VAL A 164 6.21 -4.15 -34.19
CA VAL A 164 6.20 -2.97 -35.05
C VAL A 164 7.63 -2.74 -35.54
N ASP A 165 7.85 -2.93 -36.84
CA ASP A 165 9.10 -2.57 -37.51
C ASP A 165 9.03 -1.09 -37.92
N ASN A 166 9.76 -0.25 -37.19
CA ASN A 166 9.78 1.21 -37.34
C ASN A 166 10.72 1.64 -38.49
N GLY A 167 10.59 1.00 -39.66
CA GLY A 167 11.44 1.27 -40.82
C GLY A 167 12.91 0.90 -40.58
N SER A 168 13.17 -0.37 -40.23
CA SER A 168 14.53 -0.90 -40.12
C SER A 168 15.20 -0.97 -41.50
N SER A 169 16.52 -0.75 -41.53
CA SER A 169 17.37 -0.75 -42.73
C SER A 169 18.46 -1.84 -42.69
N ASP A 170 18.46 -2.68 -41.66
CA ASP A 170 19.33 -3.85 -41.51
C ASP A 170 18.54 -5.16 -41.76
N GLU A 171 19.08 -6.31 -41.34
CA GLU A 171 18.42 -7.61 -41.54
C GLU A 171 17.09 -7.80 -40.78
N THR A 172 16.74 -6.91 -39.84
CA THR A 172 15.54 -7.04 -38.97
C THR A 172 14.26 -7.27 -39.78
N ALA A 173 14.02 -6.49 -40.83
CA ALA A 173 12.79 -6.56 -41.63
C ALA A 173 12.63 -7.92 -42.35
N THR A 174 13.73 -8.53 -42.79
CA THR A 174 13.74 -9.86 -43.40
C THR A 174 13.69 -10.96 -42.34
N ALA A 175 14.45 -10.82 -41.25
CA ALA A 175 14.58 -11.86 -40.23
C ALA A 175 13.28 -12.06 -39.41
N LEU A 176 12.46 -11.02 -39.25
CA LEU A 176 11.13 -11.13 -38.63
C LEU A 176 10.18 -12.09 -39.38
N GLN A 177 10.43 -12.40 -40.67
CA GLN A 177 9.65 -13.39 -41.42
C GLN A 177 9.72 -14.79 -40.77
N ALA A 178 10.84 -15.15 -40.13
CA ALA A 178 10.99 -16.41 -39.41
C ALA A 178 10.09 -16.53 -38.16
N TYR A 179 9.45 -15.44 -37.73
CA TYR A 179 8.56 -15.37 -36.57
C TYR A 179 7.09 -15.20 -36.97
N ALA A 180 6.75 -15.14 -38.26
CA ALA A 180 5.42 -14.75 -38.76
C ALA A 180 4.27 -15.69 -38.34
N GLU A 181 4.55 -16.95 -38.02
CA GLU A 181 3.56 -17.89 -37.45
C GLU A 181 3.28 -17.64 -35.95
N ARG A 182 4.16 -16.89 -35.26
CA ARG A 182 4.12 -16.64 -33.80
C ARG A 182 3.84 -15.19 -33.44
N VAL A 183 4.09 -14.24 -34.34
CA VAL A 183 3.91 -12.79 -34.12
C VAL A 183 3.26 -12.10 -35.32
N GLN A 184 2.41 -11.12 -35.06
CA GLN A 184 1.93 -10.19 -36.10
C GLN A 184 3.01 -9.14 -36.37
N VAL A 185 3.43 -8.94 -37.63
CA VAL A 185 4.39 -7.88 -38.00
C VAL A 185 3.65 -6.65 -38.58
N VAL A 186 4.10 -5.45 -38.22
CA VAL A 186 3.58 -4.16 -38.71
C VAL A 186 4.75 -3.26 -39.11
N SER A 187 5.06 -3.18 -40.40
CA SER A 187 6.16 -2.32 -40.92
C SER A 187 5.66 -0.91 -41.26
N LEU A 188 6.41 0.11 -40.84
CA LEU A 188 6.05 1.54 -41.01
C LEU A 188 6.75 2.22 -42.19
N GLY A 189 7.70 1.56 -42.85
CA GLY A 189 8.44 2.05 -44.02
C GLY A 189 9.51 3.11 -43.74
N GLU A 190 9.38 3.84 -42.62
CA GLU A 190 10.33 4.84 -42.12
C GLU A 190 10.34 4.84 -40.59
N ASN A 191 11.39 5.37 -39.96
CA ASN A 191 11.43 5.57 -38.52
C ASN A 191 10.61 6.79 -38.11
N ARG A 192 9.46 6.55 -37.47
CA ARG A 192 8.52 7.59 -37.01
C ARG A 192 8.74 8.04 -35.56
N GLY A 193 9.76 7.50 -34.88
CA GLY A 193 10.00 7.68 -33.45
C GLY A 193 9.27 6.67 -32.58
N PHE A 194 9.55 6.72 -31.27
CA PHE A 194 9.00 5.77 -30.29
C PHE A 194 7.48 5.90 -30.18
N VAL A 195 6.99 7.13 -29.96
CA VAL A 195 5.58 7.43 -29.72
C VAL A 195 4.67 6.98 -30.87
N ARG A 196 5.06 7.30 -32.11
CA ARG A 196 4.31 6.92 -33.31
C ARG A 196 4.40 5.43 -33.62
N GLY A 197 5.56 4.82 -33.38
CA GLY A 197 5.74 3.37 -33.48
C GLY A 197 4.81 2.61 -32.53
N MET A 198 4.82 2.99 -31.24
CA MET A 198 3.91 2.42 -30.24
C MET A 198 2.44 2.70 -30.58
N ASN A 199 2.08 3.91 -31.01
CA ASN A 199 0.70 4.22 -31.42
C ASN A 199 0.21 3.37 -32.61
N ALA A 200 1.07 3.05 -33.58
CA ALA A 200 0.74 2.12 -34.66
C ALA A 200 0.49 0.69 -34.14
N GLY A 201 1.29 0.24 -33.16
CA GLY A 201 1.05 -1.01 -32.45
C GLY A 201 -0.26 -1.01 -31.65
N ILE A 202 -0.59 0.09 -30.96
CA ILE A 202 -1.83 0.27 -30.19
C ILE A 202 -3.05 0.23 -31.13
N ALA A 203 -2.93 0.77 -32.35
CA ALA A 203 -3.96 0.65 -33.38
C ALA A 203 -4.11 -0.82 -33.86
N ALA A 204 -3.00 -1.49 -34.15
CA ALA A 204 -2.99 -2.91 -34.54
C ALA A 204 -3.47 -3.87 -33.43
N ALA A 205 -3.37 -3.47 -32.16
CA ALA A 205 -3.90 -4.20 -31.00
C ALA A 205 -5.43 -4.31 -30.98
N GLY A 206 -6.15 -3.34 -31.55
CA GLY A 206 -7.61 -3.29 -31.56
C GLY A 206 -8.25 -2.96 -30.20
N PRO A 207 -9.60 -2.90 -30.11
CA PRO A 207 -10.32 -2.45 -28.90
C PRO A 207 -10.63 -3.57 -27.89
N ASP A 208 -10.38 -4.83 -28.23
CA ASP A 208 -10.78 -5.97 -27.40
C ASP A 208 -9.71 -6.37 -26.38
N ALA A 209 -8.43 -6.17 -26.71
CA ALA A 209 -7.29 -6.51 -25.87
C ALA A 209 -6.79 -5.34 -25.01
N ASP A 210 -6.34 -5.63 -23.79
CA ASP A 210 -5.40 -4.77 -23.05
C ASP A 210 -4.05 -4.72 -23.79
N VAL A 211 -3.21 -3.73 -23.51
CA VAL A 211 -1.93 -3.54 -24.21
C VAL A 211 -0.76 -3.68 -23.25
N VAL A 212 0.33 -4.28 -23.72
CA VAL A 212 1.63 -4.21 -23.06
C VAL A 212 2.61 -3.59 -24.03
N LEU A 213 3.13 -2.39 -23.72
CA LEU A 213 4.21 -1.76 -24.47
C LEU A 213 5.54 -2.37 -24.03
N LEU A 214 6.38 -2.78 -24.99
CA LEU A 214 7.65 -3.47 -24.77
C LEU A 214 8.77 -2.89 -25.65
N ASN A 215 9.92 -2.59 -25.06
CA ASN A 215 11.14 -2.35 -25.83
C ASN A 215 11.66 -3.67 -26.46
N ASN A 216 12.40 -3.54 -27.57
CA ASN A 216 13.12 -4.66 -28.19
C ASN A 216 14.44 -5.06 -27.48
N ASP A 217 14.84 -4.37 -26.40
CA ASP A 217 16.04 -4.65 -25.57
C ASP A 217 15.71 -5.12 -24.14
N LEU A 218 14.53 -5.72 -23.95
CA LEU A 218 14.16 -6.50 -22.77
C LEU A 218 14.67 -7.95 -22.86
N VAL A 219 14.89 -8.59 -21.70
CA VAL A 219 15.02 -10.05 -21.58
C VAL A 219 14.15 -10.58 -20.44
N PHE A 220 13.32 -11.56 -20.77
CA PHE A 220 12.33 -12.14 -19.86
C PHE A 220 12.94 -13.34 -19.09
N THR A 221 12.85 -13.29 -17.76
CA THR A 221 13.50 -14.23 -16.83
C THR A 221 12.54 -14.95 -15.88
N GLN A 222 11.25 -14.61 -15.95
CA GLN A 222 10.15 -15.21 -15.18
C GLN A 222 9.06 -15.59 -16.17
N ALA A 223 8.66 -16.85 -16.25
CA ALA A 223 7.68 -17.29 -17.25
C ALA A 223 6.29 -16.68 -16.99
N ASP A 224 5.90 -16.54 -15.72
CA ASP A 224 4.61 -16.02 -15.24
C ASP A 224 4.52 -14.48 -15.14
N TRP A 225 5.43 -13.75 -15.79
CA TRP A 225 5.53 -12.29 -15.69
C TRP A 225 4.23 -11.56 -16.08
N LEU A 226 3.54 -12.03 -17.11
CA LEU A 226 2.33 -11.42 -17.66
C LEU A 226 1.12 -11.60 -16.73
N GLU A 227 1.00 -12.76 -16.09
CA GLU A 227 -0.06 -13.05 -15.12
C GLU A 227 0.09 -12.16 -13.87
N ARG A 228 1.32 -12.03 -13.35
CA ARG A 228 1.62 -11.14 -12.21
C ARG A 228 1.33 -9.66 -12.51
N LEU A 229 1.47 -9.22 -13.76
CA LEU A 229 1.08 -7.87 -14.18
C LEU A 229 -0.45 -7.72 -14.27
N ARG A 230 -1.17 -8.74 -14.77
CA ARG A 230 -2.65 -8.78 -14.76
C ARG A 230 -3.20 -8.72 -13.34
N ASP A 231 -2.67 -9.53 -12.42
CA ASP A 231 -3.01 -9.50 -10.99
C ASP A 231 -2.89 -8.09 -10.42
N ALA A 232 -1.76 -7.40 -10.69
CA ALA A 232 -1.56 -6.02 -10.26
C ALA A 232 -2.48 -5.02 -10.97
N ALA A 233 -2.82 -5.23 -12.25
CA ALA A 233 -3.69 -4.34 -13.04
C ALA A 233 -5.17 -4.42 -12.61
N TYR A 234 -5.58 -5.55 -12.02
CA TYR A 234 -6.95 -5.83 -11.58
C TYR A 234 -7.11 -5.89 -10.05
N VAL A 235 -6.06 -5.65 -9.26
CA VAL A 235 -6.11 -5.63 -7.78
C VAL A 235 -7.07 -4.58 -7.20
N ALA A 236 -7.29 -3.49 -7.93
CA ALA A 236 -8.22 -2.42 -7.56
C ALA A 236 -8.83 -1.76 -8.81
N PRO A 237 -10.09 -1.26 -8.74
CA PRO A 237 -10.79 -0.76 -9.91
C PRO A 237 -10.14 0.49 -10.52
N ASP A 238 -9.46 1.31 -9.71
CA ASP A 238 -8.84 2.57 -10.15
C ASP A 238 -7.48 2.40 -10.83
N VAL A 239 -6.89 1.20 -10.81
CA VAL A 239 -5.63 0.91 -11.51
C VAL A 239 -5.85 0.86 -13.02
N GLY A 240 -4.93 1.46 -13.79
CA GLY A 240 -4.98 1.40 -15.26
C GLY A 240 -3.63 1.22 -15.94
N ILE A 241 -2.52 1.43 -15.22
CA ILE A 241 -1.15 1.28 -15.72
C ILE A 241 -0.33 0.46 -14.71
N VAL A 242 0.42 -0.53 -15.18
CA VAL A 242 1.35 -1.32 -14.36
C VAL A 242 2.69 -1.49 -15.06
N GLY A 243 3.77 -1.13 -14.38
CA GLY A 243 5.15 -1.46 -14.77
C GLY A 243 5.78 -2.47 -13.81
N CYS A 244 7.05 -2.82 -14.03
CA CYS A 244 7.79 -3.79 -13.23
C CYS A 244 9.18 -3.26 -12.82
N ARG A 245 9.87 -4.00 -11.94
CA ARG A 245 11.30 -3.76 -11.68
C ARG A 245 12.07 -4.12 -12.95
N LEU A 246 13.04 -3.29 -13.33
CA LEU A 246 13.92 -3.56 -14.46
C LEU A 246 15.37 -3.43 -14.01
N LEU A 247 16.15 -4.48 -14.28
CA LEU A 247 17.58 -4.53 -14.03
C LEU A 247 18.35 -4.07 -15.27
N GLY A 248 19.50 -3.45 -15.06
CA GLY A 248 20.46 -3.23 -16.13
C GLY A 248 21.18 -4.50 -16.58
N PRO A 249 22.20 -4.38 -17.45
CA PRO A 249 23.02 -5.50 -17.89
C PRO A 249 23.54 -6.36 -16.74
N GLU A 250 23.52 -7.68 -16.94
CA GLU A 250 23.75 -8.68 -15.87
C GLU A 250 25.08 -8.48 -15.14
N ALA A 251 26.13 -8.11 -15.87
CA ALA A 251 27.46 -7.81 -15.33
C ALA A 251 27.50 -6.59 -14.37
N GLU A 252 26.49 -5.72 -14.37
CA GLU A 252 26.41 -4.57 -13.47
C GLU A 252 25.66 -4.89 -12.16
N GLY A 253 24.72 -5.83 -12.17
CA GLY A 253 23.94 -6.21 -10.97
C GLY A 253 23.10 -5.06 -10.38
N ARG A 254 22.56 -4.19 -11.24
CA ARG A 254 21.95 -2.91 -10.87
C ARG A 254 20.45 -2.84 -11.14
N LEU A 255 19.72 -2.17 -10.24
CA LEU A 255 18.31 -1.85 -10.40
C LEU A 255 18.18 -0.51 -11.14
N TYR A 256 17.67 -0.57 -12.37
CA TYR A 256 17.55 0.58 -13.30
C TYR A 256 16.17 1.24 -13.20
N HIS A 257 15.10 0.46 -13.02
CA HIS A 257 13.74 0.99 -12.85
C HIS A 257 12.99 0.23 -11.74
N ALA A 258 12.16 0.93 -10.96
CA ALA A 258 11.34 0.36 -9.86
C ALA A 258 10.01 1.11 -9.64
N GLY A 259 9.56 1.83 -10.66
CA GLY A 259 8.60 2.92 -10.54
C GLY A 259 9.26 4.22 -10.08
N GLY A 260 8.66 5.35 -10.44
CA GLY A 260 9.33 6.64 -10.40
C GLY A 260 8.64 7.76 -9.63
N PHE A 261 9.45 8.79 -9.37
CA PHE A 261 9.12 10.04 -8.69
C PHE A 261 9.47 11.23 -9.57
N ILE A 262 8.62 12.27 -9.57
CA ILE A 262 8.66 13.40 -10.50
C ILE A 262 8.88 14.70 -9.71
N GLU A 263 10.13 15.16 -9.59
CA GLU A 263 10.45 16.42 -8.91
C GLU A 263 10.30 17.64 -9.85
N ALA A 264 9.82 18.76 -9.31
CA ALA A 264 9.37 19.91 -10.09
C ALA A 264 10.49 20.76 -10.72
N ASP A 265 11.54 21.13 -9.98
CA ASP A 265 12.66 21.96 -10.49
C ASP A 265 13.41 21.22 -11.61
N GLY A 266 13.67 19.94 -11.38
CA GLY A 266 14.36 19.06 -12.31
C GLY A 266 13.49 18.63 -13.49
N LEU A 267 12.19 18.42 -13.28
CA LEU A 267 11.27 17.69 -14.16
C LEU A 267 11.70 16.23 -14.42
N TRP A 268 12.59 15.66 -13.61
CA TRP A 268 13.00 14.28 -13.77
C TRP A 268 11.89 13.37 -13.23
N GLY A 269 11.18 12.68 -14.13
CA GLY A 269 10.58 11.39 -13.80
C GLY A 269 11.70 10.37 -13.59
N GLN A 270 12.29 10.37 -12.38
CA GLN A 270 13.35 9.43 -12.05
C GLN A 270 12.76 8.03 -11.99
N GLN A 271 13.17 7.15 -12.91
CA GLN A 271 12.58 5.83 -13.08
C GLN A 271 13.02 4.82 -11.99
N THR A 272 14.01 5.14 -11.15
CA THR A 272 14.10 4.63 -9.77
C THR A 272 13.60 5.70 -8.79
N GLU A 273 12.82 5.30 -7.79
CA GLU A 273 12.45 6.20 -6.70
C GLU A 273 13.65 6.73 -5.91
N ALA A 274 14.76 6.00 -5.85
CA ALA A 274 16.00 6.45 -5.23
C ALA A 274 16.67 7.60 -6.02
N GLY A 275 16.29 7.83 -7.30
CA GLY A 275 16.92 8.79 -8.21
C GLY A 275 18.40 8.51 -8.53
N ARG A 276 18.86 7.33 -8.12
CA ARG A 276 20.19 6.76 -8.35
C ARG A 276 20.01 5.30 -8.74
N VAL A 277 20.96 4.80 -9.50
CA VAL A 277 21.04 3.38 -9.85
C VAL A 277 21.66 2.65 -8.66
N GLU A 278 20.85 1.84 -7.97
CA GLU A 278 21.29 1.01 -6.85
C GLU A 278 21.73 -0.38 -7.30
N ARG A 279 22.43 -1.11 -6.43
CA ARG A 279 22.63 -2.55 -6.61
C ARG A 279 21.32 -3.28 -6.33
N GLU A 280 20.98 -4.33 -7.08
CA GLU A 280 19.88 -5.23 -6.68
C GLU A 280 20.31 -5.96 -5.41
N VAL A 281 19.55 -5.75 -4.34
CA VAL A 281 19.70 -6.40 -3.03
C VAL A 281 18.33 -6.84 -2.49
N GLY A 282 17.42 -7.20 -3.39
CA GLY A 282 16.04 -7.58 -3.08
C GLY A 282 15.04 -6.43 -2.94
N GLN A 283 15.46 -5.16 -3.00
CA GLN A 283 14.60 -4.02 -2.63
C GLN A 283 13.43 -3.75 -3.60
N TYR A 284 12.38 -3.07 -3.13
CA TYR A 284 11.18 -2.69 -3.87
C TYR A 284 10.32 -3.86 -4.40
N ARG A 285 10.27 -5.00 -3.68
CA ARG A 285 9.56 -6.23 -4.11
C ARG A 285 8.05 -6.28 -3.91
N ARG A 286 7.43 -5.34 -3.17
CA ARG A 286 5.96 -5.28 -3.03
C ARG A 286 5.30 -4.65 -4.28
N VAL A 287 3.99 -4.78 -4.42
CA VAL A 287 3.20 -3.95 -5.36
C VAL A 287 3.02 -2.54 -4.78
N ARG A 288 3.35 -1.48 -5.55
CA ARG A 288 3.40 -0.09 -5.04
C ARG A 288 2.66 0.87 -5.98
N ARG A 289 1.97 1.87 -5.44
CA ARG A 289 1.44 3.01 -6.22
C ARG A 289 2.55 4.02 -6.44
N VAL A 290 2.78 4.42 -7.68
CA VAL A 290 3.92 5.25 -8.11
C VAL A 290 3.45 6.38 -9.03
N GLN A 291 4.23 7.46 -9.20
CA GLN A 291 3.82 8.57 -10.06
C GLN A 291 4.00 8.25 -11.55
N GLN A 292 4.95 7.38 -11.89
CA GLN A 292 5.19 6.89 -13.24
C GLN A 292 5.84 5.50 -13.21
N VAL A 293 5.87 4.84 -14.37
CA VAL A 293 6.71 3.68 -14.67
C VAL A 293 7.39 3.90 -16.01
N ALA A 294 8.57 3.31 -16.23
CA ALA A 294 9.29 3.40 -17.48
C ALA A 294 8.59 2.58 -18.58
N PHE A 295 8.18 3.21 -19.69
CA PHE A 295 7.46 2.53 -20.78
C PHE A 295 8.33 1.58 -21.65
N ALA A 296 9.53 1.24 -21.15
CA ALA A 296 10.26 0.05 -21.58
C ALA A 296 9.46 -1.24 -21.30
N LEU A 297 8.69 -1.26 -20.20
CA LEU A 297 7.54 -2.16 -20.04
C LEU A 297 6.39 -1.42 -19.35
N ALA A 298 5.24 -1.34 -20.03
CA ALA A 298 4.00 -0.84 -19.44
C ALA A 298 2.78 -1.69 -19.87
N TYR A 299 2.17 -2.40 -18.93
CA TYR A 299 0.84 -2.96 -19.07
C TYR A 299 -0.17 -1.81 -18.89
N ILE A 300 -1.01 -1.56 -19.89
CA ILE A 300 -2.03 -0.51 -19.88
C ILE A 300 -3.39 -1.16 -20.17
N ARG A 301 -4.30 -1.08 -19.21
CA ARG A 301 -5.66 -1.59 -19.37
C ARG A 301 -6.37 -0.84 -20.50
N ARG A 302 -7.22 -1.53 -21.24
CA ARG A 302 -7.95 -0.95 -22.36
C ARG A 302 -8.89 0.16 -21.92
N ASP A 303 -9.54 0.07 -20.75
CA ASP A 303 -10.38 1.15 -20.20
C ASP A 303 -9.56 2.37 -19.71
N CYS A 304 -8.25 2.23 -19.55
CA CYS A 304 -7.32 3.35 -19.40
C CYS A 304 -7.01 4.00 -20.77
N LEU A 305 -6.67 3.20 -21.79
CA LEU A 305 -6.44 3.65 -23.18
C LEU A 305 -7.68 4.34 -23.79
N ASP A 306 -8.87 3.77 -23.59
CA ASP A 306 -10.13 4.31 -24.12
C ASP A 306 -10.48 5.69 -23.50
N ARG A 307 -9.91 6.03 -22.32
CA ARG A 307 -10.08 7.33 -21.64
C ARG A 307 -8.96 8.33 -21.94
N ILE A 308 -7.72 7.87 -22.12
CA ILE A 308 -6.52 8.72 -22.28
C ILE A 308 -6.16 8.94 -23.75
N GLY A 309 -6.59 8.04 -24.63
CA GLY A 309 -6.00 7.87 -25.97
C GLY A 309 -4.65 7.15 -25.89
N GLY A 310 -3.90 7.23 -27.00
CA GLY A 310 -2.54 6.71 -27.09
C GLY A 310 -1.49 7.60 -26.42
N LEU A 311 -0.23 7.35 -26.78
CA LEU A 311 0.90 8.22 -26.42
C LEU A 311 0.77 9.55 -27.20
N ASP A 312 1.14 10.66 -26.57
CA ASP A 312 0.93 12.00 -27.14
C ASP A 312 2.05 12.35 -28.14
N GLU A 313 1.69 12.58 -29.41
CA GLU A 313 2.62 12.90 -30.50
C GLU A 313 3.30 14.27 -30.39
N ALA A 314 2.96 15.08 -29.38
CA ALA A 314 3.81 16.20 -28.95
C ALA A 314 5.21 15.73 -28.44
N PHE A 315 5.35 14.44 -28.13
CA PHE A 315 6.62 13.76 -27.86
C PHE A 315 6.98 12.83 -29.03
N HIS A 316 8.27 12.78 -29.39
CA HIS A 316 8.81 11.81 -30.34
C HIS A 316 9.40 10.59 -29.59
N SER A 317 10.10 10.88 -28.49
CA SER A 317 10.64 9.94 -27.50
C SER A 317 11.10 10.74 -26.27
N TYR A 318 11.16 10.09 -25.11
CA TYR A 318 11.34 10.64 -23.76
C TYR A 318 10.15 11.48 -23.29
N PHE A 319 9.83 11.35 -21.99
CA PHE A 319 8.72 12.01 -21.28
C PHE A 319 7.30 11.56 -21.68
N GLU A 320 7.11 10.74 -22.71
CA GLU A 320 5.80 10.16 -23.03
C GLU A 320 5.29 9.25 -21.90
N ASP A 321 6.17 8.47 -21.27
CA ASP A 321 5.87 7.60 -20.12
C ASP A 321 5.28 8.39 -18.94
N THR A 322 5.91 9.51 -18.64
CA THR A 322 5.66 10.36 -17.48
C THR A 322 4.46 11.27 -17.74
N ASP A 323 4.29 11.78 -18.97
CA ASP A 323 3.08 12.49 -19.39
C ASP A 323 1.85 11.58 -19.33
N TYR A 324 1.94 10.36 -19.87
CA TYR A 324 0.82 9.42 -19.87
C TYR A 324 0.39 9.04 -18.46
N CYS A 325 1.34 8.77 -17.56
CA CYS A 325 1.05 8.50 -16.15
C CYS A 325 0.45 9.71 -15.40
N LEU A 326 0.86 10.94 -15.71
CA LEU A 326 0.26 12.13 -15.12
C LEU A 326 -1.14 12.43 -15.68
N ARG A 327 -1.37 12.27 -16.99
CA ARG A 327 -2.73 12.33 -17.59
C ARG A 327 -3.66 11.27 -17.00
N ALA A 328 -3.13 10.07 -16.73
CA ALA A 328 -3.84 9.02 -16.02
C ALA A 328 -4.25 9.46 -14.60
N ALA A 329 -3.29 9.97 -13.82
CA ALA A 329 -3.52 10.42 -12.45
C ALA A 329 -4.61 11.50 -12.36
N GLU A 330 -4.62 12.50 -13.25
CA GLU A 330 -5.66 13.55 -13.30
C GLU A 330 -7.07 13.00 -13.60
N LEU A 331 -7.16 11.87 -14.29
CA LEU A 331 -8.40 11.15 -14.59
C LEU A 331 -8.80 10.14 -13.50
N GLY A 332 -8.10 10.15 -12.36
CA GLY A 332 -8.30 9.26 -11.21
C GLY A 332 -7.66 7.88 -11.36
N ILE A 333 -6.85 7.66 -12.40
CA ILE A 333 -6.25 6.36 -12.71
C ILE A 333 -4.95 6.19 -11.92
N ALA A 334 -4.76 5.02 -11.30
CA ALA A 334 -3.54 4.65 -10.61
C ALA A 334 -2.53 3.99 -11.55
N THR A 335 -1.27 4.43 -11.43
CA THR A 335 -0.10 3.70 -11.91
C THR A 335 0.50 2.89 -10.77
N LEU A 336 0.73 1.59 -11.00
CA LEU A 336 1.41 0.70 -10.06
C LEU A 336 2.76 0.21 -10.61
N ASN A 337 3.67 -0.16 -9.71
CA ASN A 337 4.84 -0.98 -10.01
C ASN A 337 4.68 -2.35 -9.34
N ALA A 338 4.64 -3.43 -10.12
CA ALA A 338 4.59 -4.80 -9.64
C ALA A 338 5.99 -5.28 -9.23
N GLY A 339 6.34 -5.14 -7.95
CA GLY A 339 7.66 -5.54 -7.43
C GLY A 339 7.95 -7.05 -7.48
N THR A 340 6.94 -7.88 -7.70
CA THR A 340 7.04 -9.34 -7.90
C THR A 340 7.45 -9.73 -9.33
N VAL A 341 7.57 -8.75 -10.24
CA VAL A 341 8.06 -8.90 -11.61
C VAL A 341 9.36 -8.13 -11.75
N THR A 342 10.40 -8.77 -12.29
CA THR A 342 11.76 -8.24 -12.43
C THR A 342 12.38 -8.77 -13.73
N LEU A 343 12.44 -7.94 -14.76
CA LEU A 343 13.06 -8.29 -16.05
C LEU A 343 14.44 -7.62 -16.20
N ARG A 344 15.22 -7.99 -17.21
CA ARG A 344 16.40 -7.23 -17.64
C ARG A 344 16.04 -6.27 -18.79
N HIS A 345 16.68 -5.11 -18.81
CA HIS A 345 16.56 -4.07 -19.82
C HIS A 345 18.00 -3.59 -20.12
N ASP A 346 18.58 -4.05 -21.22
CA ASP A 346 20.03 -3.89 -21.47
C ASP A 346 20.41 -2.46 -21.91
N GLN A 347 19.41 -1.62 -22.25
CA GLN A 347 19.43 -0.18 -22.52
C GLN A 347 20.27 0.33 -23.70
N HIS A 348 19.66 1.25 -24.45
CA HIS A 348 20.31 2.12 -25.46
C HIS A 348 20.96 1.37 -26.63
N ALA A 349 20.58 0.12 -26.89
CA ALA A 349 21.13 -0.67 -28.02
C ALA A 349 20.98 0.04 -29.38
N SER A 350 19.83 0.69 -29.61
CA SER A 350 19.47 1.38 -30.87
C SER A 350 19.86 2.87 -30.93
N THR A 351 20.38 3.46 -29.84
CA THR A 351 20.69 4.91 -29.75
C THR A 351 22.12 5.20 -29.29
N ARG A 352 23.07 4.33 -29.66
CA ARG A 352 24.47 4.43 -29.23
C ARG A 352 25.28 5.28 -30.23
N ASP A 353 25.85 6.37 -29.73
CA ASP A 353 26.75 7.29 -30.44
C ASP A 353 26.15 8.08 -31.63
N ASP A 354 25.02 8.75 -31.40
CA ASP A 354 24.15 9.36 -32.42
C ASP A 354 24.44 10.83 -32.80
N GLY A 355 25.66 11.32 -32.56
CA GLY A 355 26.01 12.73 -32.80
C GLY A 355 25.16 13.72 -31.98
N GLY A 356 24.67 13.31 -30.81
CA GLY A 356 23.87 14.13 -29.89
C GLY A 356 22.40 14.26 -30.26
N PHE A 357 21.88 13.41 -31.15
CA PHE A 357 20.47 13.39 -31.54
C PHE A 357 19.56 13.12 -30.34
N ARG A 358 19.90 12.16 -29.47
CA ARG A 358 19.23 11.87 -28.19
C ARG A 358 19.20 13.08 -27.27
N GLN A 359 20.27 13.88 -27.22
CA GLN A 359 20.29 15.10 -26.40
C GLN A 359 19.35 16.17 -26.97
N ARG A 360 19.26 16.29 -28.31
CA ARG A 360 18.31 17.20 -28.98
C ARG A 360 16.86 16.76 -28.72
N LEU A 361 16.54 15.48 -28.92
CA LEU A 361 15.23 14.90 -28.62
C LEU A 361 14.82 15.12 -27.15
N TRP A 362 15.66 14.68 -26.21
CA TRP A 362 15.39 14.80 -24.77
C TRP A 362 15.17 16.26 -24.34
N SER A 363 15.94 17.20 -24.91
CA SER A 363 15.80 18.63 -24.60
C SER A 363 14.49 19.20 -25.13
N ALA A 364 14.05 18.79 -26.33
CA ALA A 364 12.77 19.19 -26.91
C ALA A 364 11.59 18.60 -26.11
N SER A 365 11.60 17.29 -25.86
CA SER A 365 10.58 16.61 -25.04
C SER A 365 10.49 17.20 -23.63
N ARG A 366 11.63 17.50 -22.98
CA ARG A 366 11.64 18.18 -21.67
C ARG A 366 11.02 19.57 -21.71
N ALA A 367 11.19 20.32 -22.81
CA ALA A 367 10.56 21.64 -22.96
C ALA A 367 9.04 21.52 -23.13
N THR A 368 8.56 20.57 -23.94
CA THR A 368 7.13 20.23 -24.07
C THR A 368 6.53 19.81 -22.73
N PHE A 369 7.20 18.93 -21.99
CA PHE A 369 6.79 18.48 -20.67
C PHE A 369 6.76 19.63 -19.66
N ALA A 370 7.78 20.50 -19.65
CA ALA A 370 7.86 21.67 -18.77
C ALA A 370 6.66 22.61 -18.97
N ALA A 371 6.34 22.95 -20.23
CA ALA A 371 5.24 23.85 -20.57
C ALA A 371 3.86 23.30 -20.13
N ARG A 372 3.69 21.98 -20.08
CA ARG A 372 2.44 21.30 -19.68
C ARG A 372 2.33 21.08 -18.16
N TRP A 373 3.41 20.61 -17.52
CA TRP A 373 3.35 20.02 -16.18
C TRP A 373 3.99 20.85 -15.07
N LEU A 374 4.98 21.72 -15.34
CA LEU A 374 5.75 22.40 -14.30
C LEU A 374 4.87 23.17 -13.30
N GLY A 375 3.88 23.92 -13.79
CA GLY A 375 2.93 24.64 -12.94
C GLY A 375 2.01 23.72 -12.11
N ARG A 376 1.65 22.54 -12.64
CA ARG A 376 0.80 21.56 -11.94
C ARG A 376 1.59 20.82 -10.85
N LEU A 377 2.85 20.49 -11.14
CA LEU A 377 3.77 19.88 -10.18
C LEU A 377 4.04 20.82 -8.99
N TYR A 378 4.25 22.12 -9.21
CA TYR A 378 4.33 23.07 -8.09
C TYR A 378 3.01 23.23 -7.32
N ALA A 379 1.85 23.19 -8.01
CA ALA A 379 0.54 23.30 -7.38
C ALA A 379 0.16 22.11 -6.47
N HIS A 380 0.94 21.02 -6.50
CA HIS A 380 0.83 19.93 -5.51
C HIS A 380 1.33 20.34 -4.12
N TYR A 381 2.30 21.26 -4.04
CA TYR A 381 2.91 21.66 -2.77
C TYR A 381 2.05 22.70 -2.04
N ARG A 382 1.83 22.46 -0.75
CA ARG A 382 1.00 23.30 0.13
C ARG A 382 1.82 24.13 1.13
N GLY A 383 3.06 23.76 1.36
CA GLY A 383 3.96 24.43 2.29
C GLY A 383 5.38 23.87 2.23
N ASN A 384 6.31 24.62 2.80
CA ASN A 384 7.73 24.32 2.77
C ASN A 384 8.22 23.89 4.17
N VAL A 385 8.92 22.76 4.23
CA VAL A 385 9.53 22.23 5.45
C VAL A 385 11.05 22.39 5.36
N LEU A 386 11.63 23.22 6.22
CA LEU A 386 13.07 23.27 6.43
C LEU A 386 13.46 22.14 7.39
N TRP A 387 13.99 21.04 6.87
CA TRP A 387 14.51 19.94 7.68
C TRP A 387 15.95 20.22 8.11
N GLN A 388 16.19 20.09 9.41
CA GLN A 388 17.46 20.39 10.06
C GLN A 388 17.91 19.14 10.81
N GLY A 389 18.61 18.25 10.11
CA GLY A 389 18.94 16.91 10.60
C GLY A 389 20.44 16.60 10.61
N ALA A 390 20.77 15.36 10.93
CA ALA A 390 22.05 14.75 10.57
C ALA A 390 21.85 13.81 9.39
N THR A 391 22.88 13.60 8.57
CA THR A 391 22.97 12.53 7.57
C THR A 391 24.18 11.63 7.79
N ARG A 392 25.21 12.12 8.47
CA ARG A 392 26.36 11.34 8.94
C ARG A 392 26.51 11.47 10.46
N GLY A 393 27.21 10.51 11.08
CA GLY A 393 27.34 10.45 12.53
C GLY A 393 26.20 9.67 13.18
N ASP A 394 25.46 10.31 14.10
CA ASP A 394 24.57 9.62 15.04
C ASP A 394 23.47 8.79 14.35
N ALA A 395 23.51 7.49 14.61
CA ALA A 395 22.87 6.43 13.83
C ALA A 395 21.41 6.71 13.50
N MET A 396 20.69 7.01 14.58
CA MET A 396 19.24 7.07 14.69
C MET A 396 18.69 8.30 13.94
N TYR A 397 19.20 9.50 14.25
CA TYR A 397 18.80 10.74 13.58
C TYR A 397 19.14 10.76 12.10
N ALA A 398 20.30 10.18 11.74
CA ALA A 398 20.73 10.05 10.36
C ALA A 398 19.83 9.07 9.56
N GLN A 399 19.29 8.05 10.23
CA GLN A 399 18.38 7.08 9.63
C GLN A 399 16.96 7.65 9.52
N TRP A 400 16.41 8.28 10.57
CA TRP A 400 15.12 8.98 10.53
C TRP A 400 15.08 10.07 9.45
N THR A 401 16.16 10.82 9.28
CA THR A 401 16.30 11.83 8.22
C THR A 401 16.20 11.21 6.81
N ARG A 402 16.93 10.13 6.51
CA ARG A 402 16.82 9.38 5.23
C ARG A 402 15.43 8.80 4.98
N LEU A 403 14.76 8.36 6.05
CA LEU A 403 13.47 7.69 5.98
C LEU A 403 12.29 8.63 5.78
N LEU A 404 12.22 9.73 6.55
CA LEU A 404 11.06 10.61 6.63
C LEU A 404 11.11 11.80 5.68
N LEU A 405 12.28 12.44 5.49
CA LEU A 405 12.42 13.67 4.69
C LEU A 405 11.79 13.50 3.30
N ARG A 406 12.19 12.43 2.60
CA ARG A 406 11.78 12.14 1.22
C ARG A 406 10.30 11.77 1.05
N ARG A 407 9.60 11.54 2.16
CA ARG A 407 8.20 11.10 2.22
C ARG A 407 7.21 12.24 2.50
N LEU A 408 7.72 13.40 2.92
CA LEU A 408 6.96 14.66 3.02
C LEU A 408 6.52 15.18 1.64
N ASP A 409 7.40 15.05 0.64
CA ASP A 409 7.19 15.58 -0.70
C ASP A 409 5.97 14.95 -1.39
N ALA A 410 5.88 13.61 -1.33
CA ALA A 410 4.72 12.82 -1.79
C ALA A 410 3.40 13.09 -1.02
N ARG A 411 3.44 13.94 0.00
CA ARG A 411 2.30 14.37 0.84
C ARG A 411 2.03 15.89 0.70
N GLY A 412 2.59 16.52 -0.33
CA GLY A 412 2.43 17.93 -0.66
C GLY A 412 3.25 18.88 0.24
N LEU A 413 4.25 18.38 0.96
CA LEU A 413 5.13 19.19 1.83
C LEU A 413 6.54 19.24 1.25
N ARG A 414 6.88 20.35 0.59
CA ARG A 414 8.16 20.52 -0.12
C ARG A 414 9.29 20.65 0.90
N ALA A 415 10.17 19.66 0.98
CA ALA A 415 11.17 19.58 2.03
C ALA A 415 12.58 19.96 1.54
N SER A 416 13.21 20.96 2.17
CA SER A 416 14.63 21.30 1.98
C SER A 416 15.48 20.80 3.16
N TYR A 417 16.78 20.60 2.94
CA TYR A 417 17.69 20.01 3.94
C TYR A 417 18.86 20.94 4.32
N VAL A 418 19.14 21.04 5.62
CA VAL A 418 20.34 21.67 6.19
C VAL A 418 20.89 20.80 7.32
N GLY A 419 22.22 20.64 7.40
CA GLY A 419 22.87 19.89 8.48
C GLY A 419 22.84 20.59 9.84
N VAL A 420 22.69 19.82 10.92
CA VAL A 420 22.84 20.31 12.31
C VAL A 420 24.29 20.52 12.73
N ALA A 421 25.25 20.09 11.91
CA ALA A 421 26.68 20.35 12.02
C ALA A 421 27.29 20.60 10.63
N ASP A 422 28.58 20.94 10.57
CA ASP A 422 29.35 20.97 9.31
C ASP A 422 29.63 19.53 8.83
N GLU A 423 28.59 18.89 8.28
CA GLU A 423 28.67 17.58 7.64
C GLU A 423 28.59 17.69 6.11
N SER A 424 29.18 16.71 5.42
CA SER A 424 28.88 16.47 4.01
C SER A 424 27.61 15.64 3.91
N VAL A 425 26.64 16.09 3.11
CA VAL A 425 25.40 15.35 2.79
C VAL A 425 25.74 13.95 2.26
N ASP A 426 24.90 12.96 2.58
CA ASP A 426 25.14 11.59 2.16
C ASP A 426 25.01 11.41 0.65
N ALA A 427 26.14 11.55 -0.07
CA ALA A 427 26.30 11.41 -1.52
C ALA A 427 26.06 9.99 -2.09
N GLN A 428 25.21 9.21 -1.43
CA GLN A 428 24.60 7.96 -1.88
C GLN A 428 23.06 8.05 -1.92
N ASP A 429 22.44 9.05 -1.29
CA ASP A 429 21.00 9.35 -1.34
C ASP A 429 20.77 10.63 -2.17
N PHE A 430 20.21 10.46 -3.37
CA PHE A 430 19.96 11.58 -4.29
C PHE A 430 18.82 12.47 -3.81
N ARG A 431 17.83 11.97 -3.07
CA ARG A 431 16.74 12.82 -2.56
C ARG A 431 17.23 13.72 -1.43
N LEU A 432 18.20 13.27 -0.63
CA LEU A 432 18.92 14.13 0.32
C LEU A 432 19.76 15.20 -0.41
N GLU A 433 20.52 14.82 -1.44
CA GLU A 433 21.27 15.79 -2.26
C GLU A 433 20.35 16.83 -2.94
N LEU A 434 19.18 16.39 -3.42
CA LEU A 434 18.18 17.24 -4.06
C LEU A 434 17.57 18.22 -3.05
N ALA A 435 17.11 17.74 -1.89
CA ALA A 435 16.59 18.58 -0.81
C ALA A 435 17.65 19.57 -0.27
N ALA A 436 18.92 19.19 -0.24
CA ALA A 436 20.03 20.09 0.11
C ALA A 436 20.39 21.09 -1.01
N GLY A 437 20.02 20.78 -2.26
CA GLY A 437 20.16 21.66 -3.43
C GLY A 437 19.03 22.69 -3.57
N LEU A 438 17.87 22.44 -2.98
CA LEU A 438 16.71 23.34 -3.04
C LEU A 438 17.03 24.69 -2.41
N ARG A 439 17.04 25.74 -3.24
CA ARG A 439 17.19 27.13 -2.77
C ARG A 439 15.89 27.58 -2.14
N TRP A 440 15.96 28.00 -0.89
CA TRP A 440 14.81 28.37 -0.09
C TRP A 440 14.94 29.78 0.52
N GLN A 441 13.83 30.50 0.70
CA GLN A 441 13.78 31.89 1.17
C GLN A 441 13.05 32.02 2.53
N PRO A 442 13.67 32.63 3.56
CA PRO A 442 13.12 32.69 4.91
C PRO A 442 11.95 33.67 5.11
N PRO A 443 11.03 33.41 6.08
CA PRO A 443 11.00 32.31 7.06
C PRO A 443 10.06 31.14 6.68
N ALA A 444 10.41 29.92 7.10
CA ALA A 444 9.78 28.68 6.62
C ALA A 444 8.36 28.50 7.16
N ASP A 445 7.52 27.73 6.48
CA ASP A 445 6.18 27.41 7.01
C ASP A 445 6.33 26.50 8.25
N ILE A 446 7.18 25.48 8.13
CA ILE A 446 7.71 24.67 9.24
C ILE A 446 9.23 24.60 9.16
N ALA A 447 9.92 24.71 10.30
CA ALA A 447 11.28 24.22 10.49
C ALA A 447 11.26 23.03 11.46
N LEU A 448 11.89 21.91 11.09
CA LEU A 448 11.91 20.66 11.85
C LEU A 448 13.35 20.26 12.16
N VAL A 449 13.71 20.21 13.45
CA VAL A 449 15.02 19.71 13.92
C VAL A 449 14.96 18.21 14.22
N CYS A 450 15.72 17.40 13.49
CA CYS A 450 15.82 15.94 13.71
C CYS A 450 17.19 15.60 14.30
N ALA A 451 17.39 15.97 15.57
CA ALA A 451 18.63 15.85 16.34
C ALA A 451 18.36 16.00 17.85
N GLY A 452 19.40 15.88 18.68
CA GLY A 452 19.31 16.11 20.12
C GLY A 452 18.99 17.56 20.52
N GLY A 453 18.63 17.76 21.78
CA GLY A 453 18.05 18.99 22.28
C GLY A 453 18.96 20.22 22.30
N GLU A 454 20.28 20.02 22.25
CA GLU A 454 21.28 21.07 21.98
C GLU A 454 21.08 21.76 20.62
N HIS A 455 20.38 21.11 19.68
CA HIS A 455 20.06 21.68 18.37
C HIS A 455 18.68 22.35 18.29
N PHE A 456 17.80 22.26 19.30
CA PHE A 456 16.42 22.80 19.24
C PHE A 456 16.36 24.29 18.90
N ALA A 457 17.31 25.09 19.39
CA ALA A 457 17.40 26.52 19.09
C ALA A 457 17.70 26.86 17.61
N ARG A 458 18.04 25.85 16.77
CA ARG A 458 18.23 26.02 15.32
C ARG A 458 16.93 26.12 14.51
N ALA A 459 15.79 25.74 15.07
CA ALA A 459 14.50 25.69 14.36
C ALA A 459 14.09 27.08 13.84
N ALA A 460 14.31 27.33 12.55
CA ALA A 460 14.22 28.66 11.93
C ALA A 460 13.01 28.83 11.00
N GLY A 461 11.79 28.68 11.55
CA GLY A 461 10.53 28.75 10.80
C GLY A 461 9.42 29.49 11.56
N ARG A 462 8.30 29.74 10.87
CA ARG A 462 7.04 30.26 11.42
C ARG A 462 6.45 29.29 12.45
N ARG A 463 6.62 27.99 12.21
CA ARG A 463 6.45 26.90 13.19
C ARG A 463 7.77 26.17 13.37
N ARG A 464 8.04 25.75 14.60
CA ARG A 464 9.31 25.17 15.04
C ARG A 464 9.01 23.83 15.71
N VAL A 465 9.46 22.77 15.08
CA VAL A 465 9.22 21.39 15.52
C VAL A 465 10.57 20.73 15.78
N ALA A 466 10.63 19.78 16.71
CA ALA A 466 11.74 18.85 16.76
C ALA A 466 11.25 17.40 16.80
N LEU A 467 12.04 16.48 16.26
CA LEU A 467 11.92 15.04 16.44
C LEU A 467 13.15 14.58 17.21
N ALA A 468 12.98 14.16 18.47
CA ALA A 468 14.09 13.86 19.37
C ALA A 468 13.80 12.73 20.36
N CYS A 469 14.87 12.07 20.82
CA CYS A 469 14.83 11.13 21.93
C CYS A 469 16.17 11.13 22.70
N GLY A 470 16.15 10.71 23.96
CA GLY A 470 17.33 10.54 24.80
C GLY A 470 17.65 9.07 25.07
N GLU A 471 18.78 8.81 25.73
CA GLU A 471 19.18 7.45 26.12
C GLU A 471 18.96 7.13 27.61
N TRP A 472 18.19 7.94 28.35
CA TRP A 472 18.06 7.88 29.81
C TRP A 472 16.59 7.93 30.29
N ASP A 473 16.35 7.63 31.58
CA ASP A 473 15.05 7.80 32.25
C ASP A 473 14.58 9.27 32.41
N ARG A 474 15.47 10.23 32.18
CA ARG A 474 15.23 11.67 32.18
C ARG A 474 16.25 12.31 31.24
N VAL A 475 15.83 13.18 30.32
CA VAL A 475 16.77 13.90 29.43
C VAL A 475 17.56 15.00 30.18
N PRO A 476 18.72 15.46 29.67
CA PRO A 476 19.49 16.54 30.28
C PRO A 476 18.68 17.83 30.44
N SER A 477 18.89 18.57 31.54
CA SER A 477 18.17 19.81 31.83
C SER A 477 18.33 20.89 30.75
N ALA A 478 19.48 20.94 30.07
CA ALA A 478 19.72 21.86 28.95
C ALA A 478 18.72 21.66 27.78
N TRP A 479 18.24 20.43 27.56
CA TRP A 479 17.21 20.15 26.54
C TRP A 479 15.85 20.73 26.94
N CYS A 480 15.57 20.86 28.25
CA CYS A 480 14.36 21.49 28.76
C CYS A 480 14.33 22.99 28.46
N ASP A 481 15.47 23.68 28.57
CA ASP A 481 15.58 25.09 28.17
C ASP A 481 15.49 25.28 26.65
N GLY A 482 16.18 24.44 25.88
CA GLY A 482 16.08 24.44 24.42
C GLY A 482 14.66 24.18 23.89
N SER A 483 13.89 23.30 24.56
CA SER A 483 12.54 22.93 24.12
C SER A 483 11.55 24.10 24.13
N ARG A 484 11.79 25.14 24.95
CA ARG A 484 10.95 26.34 25.04
C ARG A 484 10.94 27.18 23.75
N ALA A 485 11.89 26.93 22.84
CA ALA A 485 11.94 27.54 21.52
C ALA A 485 11.10 26.79 20.45
N LEU A 486 10.45 25.68 20.81
CA LEU A 486 9.62 24.87 19.91
C LEU A 486 8.12 25.12 20.14
N ASP A 487 7.35 24.94 19.07
CA ASP A 487 5.88 24.92 19.11
C ASP A 487 5.35 23.48 19.32
N LEU A 488 6.10 22.45 18.89
CA LEU A 488 5.81 21.03 19.13
C LEU A 488 7.12 20.21 19.27
N LEU A 489 7.13 19.23 20.18
CA LEU A 489 8.14 18.18 20.28
C LEU A 489 7.53 16.83 19.90
N LEU A 490 8.13 16.15 18.92
CA LEU A 490 7.80 14.79 18.52
C LEU A 490 8.81 13.82 19.13
N VAL A 491 8.32 12.70 19.68
CA VAL A 491 9.13 11.64 20.27
C VAL A 491 8.63 10.27 19.78
N PRO A 492 9.49 9.24 19.67
CA PRO A 492 9.09 7.99 19.03
C PRO A 492 8.09 7.15 19.84
N ASP A 493 8.08 7.29 21.17
CA ASP A 493 7.32 6.42 22.07
C ASP A 493 7.02 7.07 23.44
N ALA A 494 6.22 6.36 24.25
CA ALA A 494 5.78 6.82 25.57
C ALA A 494 6.91 6.95 26.61
N PHE A 495 7.94 6.09 26.57
CA PHE A 495 9.08 6.19 27.48
C PHE A 495 9.86 7.48 27.22
N GLN A 496 10.08 7.82 25.95
CA GLN A 496 10.76 9.05 25.56
C GLN A 496 9.96 10.30 25.96
N ARG A 497 8.63 10.28 25.75
CA ARG A 497 7.73 11.33 26.26
C ARG A 497 7.88 11.50 27.77
N GLU A 498 7.91 10.41 28.52
CA GLU A 498 8.07 10.41 29.98
C GLU A 498 9.45 10.93 30.41
N ALA A 499 10.53 10.62 29.69
CA ALA A 499 11.87 11.14 29.95
C ALA A 499 12.00 12.66 29.72
N PHE A 500 11.30 13.22 28.72
CA PHE A 500 11.21 14.68 28.52
C PHE A 500 10.32 15.35 29.58
N VAL A 501 9.15 14.79 29.91
CA VAL A 501 8.27 15.29 31.00
C VAL A 501 9.01 15.25 32.34
N ALA A 502 9.77 14.20 32.62
CA ALA A 502 10.57 14.07 33.83
C ALA A 502 11.66 15.15 33.93
N ALA A 503 12.19 15.64 32.81
CA ALA A 503 13.12 16.78 32.77
C ALA A 503 12.43 18.16 32.91
N GLY A 504 11.11 18.20 33.04
CA GLY A 504 10.32 19.41 33.24
C GLY A 504 9.90 20.13 31.96
N VAL A 505 10.02 19.48 30.79
CA VAL A 505 9.60 20.05 29.50
C VAL A 505 8.11 20.41 29.52
N ARG A 506 7.79 21.63 29.06
CA ARG A 506 6.42 22.17 29.02
C ARG A 506 5.89 22.38 27.60
N THR A 507 6.75 22.26 26.59
CA THR A 507 6.38 22.19 25.17
C THR A 507 5.38 21.05 24.97
N PRO A 508 4.37 21.19 24.10
CA PRO A 508 3.54 20.06 23.71
C PRO A 508 4.41 18.89 23.23
N ILE A 509 4.15 17.68 23.72
CA ILE A 509 4.87 16.47 23.33
C ILE A 509 3.89 15.46 22.75
N GLU A 510 4.09 15.08 21.49
CA GLU A 510 3.29 14.06 20.81
C GLU A 510 4.13 12.87 20.34
N LEU A 511 3.45 11.73 20.18
CA LEU A 511 4.09 10.50 19.73
C LEU A 511 4.10 10.45 18.21
N LEU A 512 5.27 10.18 17.64
CA LEU A 512 5.44 9.82 16.24
C LEU A 512 6.00 8.39 16.17
N PRO A 513 5.14 7.35 16.13
CA PRO A 513 5.61 5.97 16.02
C PRO A 513 6.45 5.80 14.76
N LEU A 514 7.67 5.28 14.89
CA LEU A 514 8.63 5.16 13.79
C LEU A 514 8.67 3.73 13.25
N GLY A 515 8.30 3.58 11.99
CA GLY A 515 8.27 2.32 11.26
C GLY A 515 9.55 1.98 10.51
N VAL A 516 9.53 0.85 9.82
CA VAL A 516 10.59 0.32 8.97
C VAL A 516 10.30 0.57 7.49
N ASP A 517 11.38 0.76 6.71
CA ASP A 517 11.29 0.84 5.26
C ASP A 517 11.23 -0.58 4.66
N ALA A 518 10.05 -1.19 4.69
CA ALA A 518 9.87 -2.59 4.26
C ALA A 518 9.97 -2.80 2.73
N ASP A 519 10.24 -1.74 1.95
CA ASP A 519 10.79 -1.88 0.60
C ASP A 519 12.27 -2.28 0.60
N TYR A 520 13.00 -2.04 1.69
CA TYR A 520 14.42 -2.36 1.87
C TYR A 520 14.67 -3.42 2.95
N CYS A 521 13.87 -3.44 4.02
CA CYS A 521 14.06 -4.32 5.18
C CYS A 521 12.95 -5.37 5.23
N HIS A 522 13.17 -6.53 4.62
CA HIS A 522 12.26 -7.66 4.62
C HIS A 522 13.02 -9.00 4.51
N PRO A 523 12.48 -10.15 4.95
CA PRO A 523 13.25 -11.39 5.11
C PRO A 523 13.64 -12.09 3.80
N GLN A 524 13.17 -11.57 2.66
CA GLN A 524 13.52 -12.05 1.31
C GLN A 524 14.74 -11.33 0.70
N VAL A 525 15.36 -10.39 1.43
CA VAL A 525 16.61 -9.74 1.01
C VAL A 525 17.74 -10.79 0.97
N PRO A 526 18.51 -10.90 -0.14
CA PRO A 526 19.62 -11.84 -0.22
C PRO A 526 20.72 -11.53 0.80
N GLY A 527 20.86 -12.37 1.82
CA GLY A 527 21.95 -12.34 2.81
C GLY A 527 22.99 -13.44 2.56
N VAL A 528 24.19 -13.30 3.12
CA VAL A 528 25.27 -14.29 3.04
C VAL A 528 25.27 -15.12 4.33
N ARG A 529 24.80 -16.37 4.25
CA ARG A 529 24.78 -17.29 5.39
C ARG A 529 26.20 -17.78 5.74
N ASP A 530 26.42 -18.12 7.02
CA ASP A 530 27.69 -18.73 7.44
C ASP A 530 27.91 -20.07 6.70
N PRO A 531 29.07 -20.29 6.05
CA PRO A 531 29.29 -21.47 5.21
C PRO A 531 29.43 -22.78 5.99
N ARG A 532 29.34 -22.77 7.33
CA ARG A 532 29.26 -23.96 8.19
C ARG A 532 27.86 -24.18 8.78
N GLY A 533 26.87 -23.35 8.45
CA GLY A 533 25.50 -23.46 8.96
C GLY A 533 25.33 -23.05 10.44
N ARG A 534 26.28 -22.31 10.99
CA ARG A 534 26.24 -21.82 12.39
C ARG A 534 25.17 -20.75 12.56
N CYS A 535 24.47 -20.73 13.71
CA CYS A 535 23.55 -19.62 14.00
C CYS A 535 24.35 -18.34 14.28
N VAL A 536 24.04 -17.27 13.55
CA VAL A 536 24.78 -16.01 13.58
C VAL A 536 24.08 -14.96 14.44
N PHE A 537 24.74 -14.58 15.53
CA PHE A 537 24.38 -13.46 16.38
C PHE A 537 25.05 -12.18 15.86
N LEU A 538 24.27 -11.13 15.62
CA LEU A 538 24.74 -9.80 15.23
C LEU A 538 24.59 -8.83 16.40
N ALA A 539 25.57 -7.97 16.61
CA ALA A 539 25.43 -6.78 17.44
C ALA A 539 26.12 -5.58 16.78
N VAL A 540 25.57 -4.38 17.00
CA VAL A 540 26.16 -3.10 16.58
C VAL A 540 26.75 -2.41 17.81
N VAL A 541 27.95 -1.85 17.65
CA VAL A 541 28.65 -1.14 18.73
C VAL A 541 29.15 0.20 18.21
N GLU A 542 28.80 1.28 18.92
CA GLU A 542 29.19 2.66 18.55
C GLU A 542 29.80 3.39 19.74
N ASP A 543 29.19 3.22 20.91
CA ASP A 543 29.69 3.70 22.19
C ASP A 543 29.75 2.50 23.15
N ALA A 544 30.95 2.11 23.59
CA ALA A 544 31.10 0.93 24.43
C ALA A 544 30.51 1.08 25.85
N LEU A 545 30.41 2.31 26.36
CA LEU A 545 29.80 2.57 27.65
C LEU A 545 28.28 2.41 27.55
N ARG A 546 27.66 2.88 26.47
CA ARG A 546 26.24 2.63 26.14
C ARG A 546 25.97 1.17 25.79
N ASP A 547 26.69 0.63 24.80
CA ASP A 547 26.38 -0.63 24.11
C ASP A 547 26.91 -1.90 24.82
N ALA A 548 27.76 -1.73 25.84
CA ALA A 548 28.25 -2.80 26.72
C ALA A 548 28.84 -4.06 26.00
N PRO A 549 29.66 -3.93 24.94
CA PRO A 549 30.16 -5.06 24.17
C PRO A 549 31.00 -6.04 25.01
N GLU A 550 31.67 -5.58 26.07
CA GLU A 550 32.42 -6.41 27.02
C GLU A 550 31.50 -7.43 27.71
N LEU A 551 30.36 -6.96 28.22
CA LEU A 551 29.34 -7.79 28.88
C LEU A 551 28.73 -8.80 27.90
N LEU A 552 28.55 -8.42 26.63
CA LEU A 552 28.07 -9.31 25.58
C LEU A 552 29.08 -10.42 25.26
N ILE A 553 30.38 -10.08 25.13
CA ILE A 553 31.45 -11.08 24.92
C ILE A 553 31.51 -12.07 26.08
N GLU A 554 31.46 -11.57 27.33
CA GLU A 554 31.48 -12.40 28.54
C GLU A 554 30.22 -13.25 28.73
N SER A 555 29.07 -12.78 28.25
CA SER A 555 27.81 -13.52 28.28
C SER A 555 27.75 -14.57 27.17
N PHE A 556 28.25 -14.26 25.98
CA PHE A 556 28.34 -15.21 24.86
C PHE A 556 29.29 -16.38 25.19
N ARG A 557 30.47 -16.08 25.76
CA ARG A 557 31.42 -17.10 26.23
C ARG A 557 30.87 -17.97 27.37
N ALA A 558 29.95 -17.45 28.20
CA ALA A 558 29.27 -18.23 29.23
C ALA A 558 28.03 -18.97 28.72
N ALA A 559 27.37 -18.46 27.67
CA ALA A 559 26.22 -19.08 27.03
C ALA A 559 26.60 -20.36 26.26
N PHE A 560 27.77 -20.36 25.61
CA PHE A 560 28.18 -21.39 24.66
C PHE A 560 29.62 -21.87 24.87
N ASP A 561 29.84 -23.18 24.85
CA ASP A 561 31.16 -23.81 24.82
C ASP A 561 31.83 -23.71 23.43
N THR A 562 33.08 -24.18 23.34
CA THR A 562 33.91 -24.08 22.12
C THR A 562 33.47 -25.00 20.97
N ALA A 563 32.62 -26.01 21.22
CA ALA A 563 32.07 -26.90 20.21
C ALA A 563 30.67 -26.46 19.71
N ALA A 564 30.07 -25.43 20.32
CA ALA A 564 28.78 -24.91 19.92
C ALA A 564 28.83 -24.25 18.52
N GLU A 565 27.96 -24.72 17.61
CA GLU A 565 27.79 -24.18 16.26
C GLU A 565 27.05 -22.81 16.29
N VAL A 566 27.80 -21.78 16.68
CA VAL A 566 27.40 -20.37 16.79
C VAL A 566 28.53 -19.41 16.36
N VAL A 567 28.15 -18.19 15.96
CA VAL A 567 29.07 -17.07 15.70
C VAL A 567 28.49 -15.79 16.28
N LEU A 568 29.34 -14.92 16.84
CA LEU A 568 29.01 -13.54 17.23
C LEU A 568 29.77 -12.56 16.34
N LEU A 569 29.05 -11.75 15.56
CA LEU A 569 29.60 -10.66 14.75
C LEU A 569 29.33 -9.31 15.44
N LEU A 570 30.41 -8.66 15.90
CA LEU A 570 30.38 -7.31 16.47
C LEU A 570 30.72 -6.29 15.38
N HIS A 571 29.73 -5.56 14.88
CA HIS A 571 29.92 -4.49 13.91
C HIS A 571 30.21 -3.18 14.63
N VAL A 572 31.47 -2.74 14.58
CA VAL A 572 31.92 -1.49 15.21
C VAL A 572 31.82 -0.33 14.21
N ARG A 573 31.16 0.76 14.61
CA ARG A 573 30.89 1.94 13.78
C ARG A 573 31.08 3.25 14.55
N GLY A 574 31.01 4.37 13.83
CA GLY A 574 31.10 5.72 14.42
C GLY A 574 32.52 6.31 14.42
N PRO A 575 32.70 7.55 14.92
CA PRO A 575 33.96 8.30 14.77
C PRO A 575 35.15 7.67 15.49
N ALA A 576 34.93 6.88 16.54
CA ALA A 576 35.97 6.20 17.30
C ALA A 576 36.22 4.73 16.85
N GLN A 577 35.62 4.29 15.72
CA GLN A 577 35.54 2.87 15.35
C GLN A 577 36.88 2.13 15.32
N ALA A 578 37.96 2.77 14.84
CA ALA A 578 39.27 2.11 14.73
C ALA A 578 39.85 1.74 16.10
N THR A 579 39.82 2.67 17.06
CA THR A 579 40.30 2.45 18.43
C THR A 579 39.43 1.45 19.17
N LEU A 580 38.11 1.54 19.01
CA LEU A 580 37.16 0.62 19.65
C LEU A 580 37.28 -0.81 19.08
N ALA A 581 37.37 -0.95 17.75
CA ALA A 581 37.55 -2.25 17.12
C ALA A 581 38.90 -2.90 17.49
N ALA A 582 39.97 -2.12 17.61
CA ALA A 582 41.26 -2.62 18.09
C ALA A 582 41.17 -3.16 19.54
N ARG A 583 40.52 -2.41 20.45
CA ARG A 583 40.31 -2.85 21.84
C ARG A 583 39.48 -4.14 21.91
N LEU A 584 38.37 -4.20 21.17
CA LEU A 584 37.51 -5.38 21.15
C LEU A 584 38.20 -6.59 20.51
N ALA A 585 39.02 -6.40 19.48
CA ALA A 585 39.82 -7.48 18.89
C ALA A 585 40.83 -8.05 19.90
N GLN A 586 41.49 -7.20 20.69
CA GLN A 586 42.40 -7.63 21.76
C GLN A 586 41.67 -8.44 22.86
N GLN A 587 40.44 -8.06 23.22
CA GLN A 587 39.63 -8.77 24.21
C GLN A 587 39.00 -10.09 23.67
N VAL A 588 38.73 -10.14 22.37
CA VAL A 588 38.30 -11.36 21.68
C VAL A 588 39.44 -12.37 21.58
N GLY A 589 40.67 -11.91 21.34
CA GLY A 589 41.84 -12.78 21.20
C GLY A 589 41.63 -13.79 20.07
N GLU A 590 41.95 -15.06 20.34
CA GLU A 590 41.88 -16.14 19.35
C GLU A 590 40.52 -16.86 19.27
N ASP A 591 39.48 -16.38 19.97
CA ASP A 591 38.17 -17.06 20.00
C ASP A 591 37.56 -17.16 18.58
N ALA A 592 37.55 -18.36 18.01
CA ALA A 592 37.16 -18.61 16.63
C ALA A 592 35.66 -18.33 16.34
N ARG A 593 34.85 -18.10 17.38
CA ARG A 593 33.40 -17.86 17.30
C ARG A 593 33.04 -16.37 17.33
N ILE A 594 33.91 -15.49 17.81
CA ILE A 594 33.63 -14.04 17.91
C ILE A 594 34.45 -13.28 16.86
N ARG A 595 33.82 -12.36 16.12
CA ARG A 595 34.49 -11.56 15.09
C ARG A 595 34.13 -10.09 15.24
N VAL A 596 35.16 -9.24 15.22
CA VAL A 596 35.01 -7.78 15.19
C VAL A 596 35.10 -7.34 13.73
N LEU A 597 34.01 -6.77 13.23
CA LEU A 597 33.92 -6.17 11.90
C LEU A 597 34.28 -4.69 12.02
N ARG A 598 35.34 -4.29 11.31
CA ARG A 598 35.88 -2.93 11.25
C ARG A 598 35.79 -2.37 9.84
N ASP A 599 35.74 -1.05 9.73
CA ASP A 599 35.87 -0.28 8.48
C ASP A 599 34.81 -0.61 7.40
N TRP A 600 33.75 -1.33 7.75
CA TRP A 600 32.78 -1.87 6.79
C TRP A 600 31.66 -0.87 6.46
N GLN A 601 31.91 -0.03 5.46
CA GLN A 601 30.94 0.95 4.96
C GLN A 601 30.20 0.42 3.72
N TRP A 602 28.97 -0.04 3.90
CA TRP A 602 28.02 -0.33 2.81
C TRP A 602 27.22 0.92 2.42
N PRO A 603 26.76 1.02 1.16
CA PRO A 603 25.62 1.87 0.83
C PRO A 603 24.39 1.49 1.65
N TRP A 604 23.62 2.48 2.08
CA TRP A 604 22.56 2.28 3.07
C TRP A 604 21.50 1.24 2.64
N HIS A 605 21.23 1.10 1.34
CA HIS A 605 20.33 0.09 0.79
C HIS A 605 20.80 -1.35 1.02
N GLN A 606 22.11 -1.60 1.13
CA GLN A 606 22.66 -2.95 1.33
C GLN A 606 22.66 -3.37 2.82
N ARG A 607 22.24 -2.50 3.74
CA ARG A 607 22.20 -2.76 5.19
C ARG A 607 21.32 -3.96 5.56
N ALA A 608 20.21 -4.18 4.84
CA ALA A 608 19.36 -5.33 5.04
C ALA A 608 20.02 -6.66 4.66
N GLN A 609 21.03 -6.67 3.77
CA GLN A 609 21.81 -7.88 3.48
C GLN A 609 22.65 -8.30 4.69
N PHE A 610 23.24 -7.35 5.42
CA PHE A 610 23.96 -7.63 6.66
C PHE A 610 23.02 -8.22 7.72
N LEU A 611 21.82 -7.64 7.88
CA LEU A 611 20.81 -8.21 8.78
C LEU A 611 20.40 -9.62 8.34
N CYS A 612 19.99 -9.81 7.09
CA CYS A 612 19.57 -11.13 6.56
C CYS A 612 20.72 -12.15 6.43
N SER A 613 21.96 -11.78 6.73
CA SER A 613 23.07 -12.72 6.93
C SER A 613 23.07 -13.34 8.35
N GLY A 614 22.39 -12.69 9.30
CA GLY A 614 22.23 -13.10 10.68
C GLY A 614 20.95 -13.91 10.97
N ASP A 615 20.85 -14.37 12.21
CA ASP A 615 19.68 -15.06 12.77
C ASP A 615 19.15 -14.40 14.04
N VAL A 616 20.04 -13.82 14.85
CA VAL A 616 19.73 -13.15 16.11
C VAL A 616 20.34 -11.75 16.10
N TYR A 617 19.57 -10.73 16.49
CA TYR A 617 20.08 -9.37 16.70
C TYR A 617 20.11 -9.06 18.20
N VAL A 618 21.27 -8.66 18.71
CA VAL A 618 21.51 -8.44 20.14
C VAL A 618 21.72 -6.95 20.43
N ALA A 619 20.72 -6.35 21.07
CA ALA A 619 20.71 -4.96 21.54
C ALA A 619 20.65 -4.90 23.08
N ALA A 620 21.49 -5.72 23.74
CA ALA A 620 21.61 -5.80 25.20
C ALA A 620 22.47 -4.66 25.78
N ARG A 621 22.06 -3.41 25.53
CA ARG A 621 22.76 -2.17 25.91
C ARG A 621 22.20 -1.53 27.19
N ARG A 622 22.93 -0.56 27.74
CA ARG A 622 22.55 0.25 28.92
C ARG A 622 21.59 1.41 28.60
N GLY A 623 21.76 2.00 27.42
CA GLY A 623 21.01 3.16 26.94
C GLY A 623 19.59 2.83 26.46
N ALA A 624 18.68 3.76 26.72
CA ALA A 624 17.24 3.63 26.53
C ALA A 624 16.70 4.09 25.16
N SER A 625 17.58 4.56 24.27
CA SER A 625 17.21 5.22 23.00
C SER A 625 16.47 4.29 22.03
N HIS A 626 15.61 4.88 21.19
CA HIS A 626 14.94 4.17 20.11
C HIS A 626 15.93 3.85 18.99
N ASP A 627 16.16 2.58 18.70
CA ASP A 627 17.15 2.16 17.70
C ASP A 627 16.46 1.58 16.46
N PRO A 628 16.53 2.26 15.29
CA PRO A 628 15.99 1.74 14.04
C PRO A 628 16.51 0.35 13.65
N MET A 629 17.74 -0.02 14.05
CA MET A 629 18.30 -1.34 13.77
C MET A 629 17.53 -2.46 14.45
N VAL A 630 16.89 -2.19 15.61
CA VAL A 630 16.05 -3.17 16.32
C VAL A 630 14.80 -3.49 15.50
N ALA A 631 14.13 -2.46 14.99
CA ALA A 631 12.94 -2.63 14.16
C ALA A 631 13.30 -3.25 12.79
N GLU A 632 14.38 -2.80 12.14
CA GLU A 632 14.84 -3.38 10.87
C GLU A 632 15.30 -4.84 11.01
N ALA A 633 15.90 -5.23 12.14
CA ALA A 633 16.25 -6.62 12.42
C ALA A 633 15.01 -7.51 12.57
N LEU A 634 13.98 -7.04 13.29
CA LEU A 634 12.69 -7.73 13.37
C LEU A 634 12.05 -7.86 11.98
N ALA A 635 12.00 -6.78 11.20
CA ALA A 635 11.48 -6.79 9.83
C ALA A 635 12.25 -7.73 8.89
N CYS A 636 13.55 -7.91 9.09
CA CYS A 636 14.39 -8.88 8.38
C CYS A 636 14.27 -10.33 8.89
N GLY A 637 13.46 -10.61 9.92
CA GLY A 637 13.25 -11.96 10.46
C GLY A 637 14.37 -12.46 11.39
N LEU A 638 14.98 -11.56 12.17
CA LEU A 638 15.96 -11.93 13.20
C LEU A 638 15.26 -12.01 14.56
N THR A 639 15.61 -13.01 15.36
CA THR A 639 15.23 -13.06 16.78
C THR A 639 15.89 -11.88 17.50
N LEU A 640 15.09 -11.02 18.13
CA LEU A 640 15.60 -9.91 18.93
C LEU A 640 15.95 -10.38 20.35
N VAL A 641 17.16 -10.06 20.82
CA VAL A 641 17.56 -10.13 22.24
C VAL A 641 17.93 -8.72 22.69
N ALA A 642 17.17 -8.11 23.59
CA ALA A 642 17.37 -6.72 23.99
C ALA A 642 17.04 -6.47 25.46
N THR A 643 17.67 -5.45 26.03
CA THR A 643 17.45 -5.03 27.43
C THR A 643 15.98 -4.68 27.66
N ASP A 644 15.42 -5.14 28.78
CA ASP A 644 14.03 -4.85 29.19
C ASP A 644 13.89 -3.41 29.75
N TYR A 645 14.25 -2.42 28.93
CA TYR A 645 14.38 -1.02 29.32
C TYR A 645 14.26 -0.09 28.11
N GLY A 646 13.76 1.13 28.34
CA GLY A 646 13.64 2.16 27.32
C GLY A 646 12.73 1.82 26.14
N SER A 647 12.92 2.54 25.04
CA SER A 647 12.18 2.41 23.78
C SER A 647 12.17 0.97 23.24
N ASN A 648 13.32 0.28 23.29
CA ASN A 648 13.47 -1.06 22.73
C ASN A 648 12.84 -2.16 23.61
N GLY A 649 12.67 -1.90 24.92
CA GLY A 649 12.11 -2.87 25.86
C GLY A 649 10.68 -3.30 25.54
N VAL A 650 9.89 -2.44 24.88
CA VAL A 650 8.55 -2.84 24.38
C VAL A 650 8.69 -3.92 23.31
N LEU A 651 9.49 -3.67 22.27
CA LEU A 651 9.75 -4.61 21.17
C LEU A 651 10.38 -5.92 21.66
N ALA A 652 11.24 -5.83 22.67
CA ALA A 652 11.87 -6.99 23.32
C ALA A 652 10.85 -7.90 24.04
N ARG A 653 9.74 -7.34 24.54
CA ARG A 653 8.67 -8.09 25.22
C ARG A 653 7.58 -8.59 24.26
N THR A 654 7.39 -7.95 23.10
CA THR A 654 6.31 -8.30 22.15
C THR A 654 6.79 -9.14 20.96
N HIS A 655 8.03 -8.98 20.49
CA HIS A 655 8.56 -9.66 19.29
C HIS A 655 9.95 -10.30 19.51
N GLY A 656 10.42 -10.40 20.76
CA GLY A 656 11.79 -10.83 21.06
C GLY A 656 11.93 -11.50 22.42
N ILE A 657 13.15 -11.42 22.97
CA ILE A 657 13.52 -11.94 24.28
C ILE A 657 14.06 -10.78 25.13
N ALA A 658 13.25 -10.35 26.10
CA ALA A 658 13.56 -9.28 27.03
C ALA A 658 14.61 -9.71 28.08
N VAL A 659 15.73 -9.00 28.13
CA VAL A 659 16.84 -9.24 29.06
C VAL A 659 16.64 -8.39 30.31
N ALA A 660 16.29 -9.05 31.42
CA ALA A 660 16.10 -8.39 32.70
C ALA A 660 17.34 -7.60 33.15
N ALA A 661 17.13 -6.38 33.63
CA ALA A 661 18.20 -5.45 33.99
C ALA A 661 18.17 -5.06 35.49
N ARG A 662 19.18 -4.28 35.92
CA ARG A 662 19.21 -3.54 37.20
C ARG A 662 19.44 -2.06 36.90
N ARG A 663 18.97 -1.13 37.75
CA ARG A 663 19.21 0.31 37.54
C ARG A 663 20.72 0.61 37.56
N ALA A 664 21.15 1.47 36.64
CA ALA A 664 22.49 2.02 36.51
C ALA A 664 22.42 3.54 36.34
N ILE A 665 23.57 4.20 36.28
CA ILE A 665 23.72 5.64 36.03
C ILE A 665 24.75 5.83 34.91
N ASP A 666 24.50 6.74 33.97
CA ASP A 666 25.51 7.20 33.03
C ASP A 666 26.54 8.08 33.77
N PRO A 667 27.81 7.65 33.92
CA PRO A 667 28.83 8.43 34.63
C PRO A 667 29.17 9.76 33.94
N ARG A 668 28.78 9.96 32.68
CA ARG A 668 28.99 11.21 31.92
C ARG A 668 27.97 12.29 32.27
N HIS A 669 26.77 11.90 32.70
CA HIS A 669 25.61 12.80 32.84
C HIS A 669 24.89 12.72 34.19
N GLY A 670 25.10 11.67 34.99
CA GLY A 670 24.37 11.43 36.24
C GLY A 670 22.90 11.00 36.04
N LEU A 671 22.53 10.60 34.82
CA LEU A 671 21.17 10.23 34.42
C LEU A 671 20.97 8.71 34.40
N GLY A 672 19.72 8.22 34.53
CA GLY A 672 19.44 6.81 34.75
C GLY A 672 19.54 5.94 33.50
N TRP A 673 20.13 4.76 33.68
CA TRP A 673 20.30 3.68 32.71
C TRP A 673 19.86 2.35 33.33
N ALA A 674 19.96 1.25 32.56
CA ALA A 674 19.77 -0.10 33.10
C ALA A 674 20.91 -1.05 32.66
N GLU A 675 21.68 -1.58 33.62
CA GLU A 675 22.69 -2.61 33.37
C GLU A 675 21.99 -3.96 33.10
N PRO A 676 22.19 -4.60 31.93
CA PRO A 676 21.65 -5.94 31.68
C PRO A 676 22.22 -6.94 32.70
N LYS A 677 21.39 -7.82 33.26
CA LYS A 677 21.89 -8.88 34.16
C LYS A 677 22.57 -9.96 33.32
N ARG A 678 23.85 -10.24 33.61
CA ARG A 678 24.65 -11.24 32.88
C ARG A 678 23.92 -12.58 32.71
N ASP A 679 23.37 -13.12 33.80
CA ASP A 679 22.73 -14.44 33.76
C ASP A 679 21.43 -14.45 32.94
N ALA A 680 20.70 -13.33 32.92
CA ALA A 680 19.53 -13.14 32.05
C ALA A 680 19.94 -13.03 30.58
N LEU A 681 21.06 -12.36 30.27
CA LEU A 681 21.61 -12.30 28.91
C LEU A 681 22.12 -13.68 28.45
N VAL A 682 22.80 -14.43 29.33
CA VAL A 682 23.21 -15.83 29.08
C VAL A 682 22.00 -16.71 28.77
N ALA A 683 20.91 -16.61 29.55
CA ALA A 683 19.68 -17.34 29.30
C ALA A 683 19.01 -16.93 27.99
N ALA A 684 18.94 -15.63 27.69
CA ALA A 684 18.33 -15.11 26.46
C ALA A 684 19.11 -15.51 25.20
N LEU A 685 20.44 -15.50 25.23
CA LEU A 685 21.28 -15.98 24.12
C LEU A 685 21.03 -17.47 23.84
N ARG A 686 20.94 -18.31 24.89
CA ARG A 686 20.62 -19.74 24.76
C ARG A 686 19.21 -19.97 24.21
N ALA A 687 18.22 -19.19 24.66
CA ALA A 687 16.85 -19.27 24.14
C ALA A 687 16.76 -18.85 22.67
N ALA A 688 17.43 -17.75 22.28
CA ALA A 688 17.53 -17.34 20.88
C ALA A 688 18.20 -18.40 19.99
N ARG A 689 19.20 -19.13 20.52
CA ARG A 689 19.86 -20.23 19.77
C ARG A 689 18.91 -21.37 19.38
N LEU A 690 17.84 -21.58 20.15
CA LEU A 690 16.79 -22.53 19.82
C LEU A 690 15.88 -21.98 18.71
N GLN A 691 15.51 -20.70 18.79
CA GLN A 691 14.66 -20.01 17.81
C GLN A 691 15.30 -19.86 16.41
N CYS A 692 16.65 -19.87 16.28
CA CYS A 692 17.27 -19.84 14.94
C CYS A 692 16.79 -20.97 14.02
N ARG A 693 16.34 -22.10 14.59
CA ARG A 693 16.07 -23.37 13.89
C ARG A 693 14.90 -23.34 12.90
N ASN A 694 13.99 -22.36 12.96
CA ASN A 694 12.89 -22.22 12.00
C ASN A 694 12.99 -20.89 11.22
N PRO A 695 13.64 -20.88 10.04
CA PRO A 695 13.69 -19.70 9.18
C PRO A 695 12.33 -19.29 8.59
N GLY A 696 11.38 -20.22 8.46
CA GLY A 696 10.05 -19.95 7.88
C GLY A 696 9.19 -19.10 8.80
N GLU A 697 9.00 -19.53 10.04
CA GLU A 697 8.30 -18.76 11.10
C GLU A 697 8.93 -17.38 11.28
N ARG A 698 10.27 -17.29 11.28
CA ARG A 698 10.99 -16.02 11.39
C ARG A 698 10.73 -15.09 10.20
N ALA A 699 10.66 -15.62 8.98
CA ALA A 699 10.33 -14.83 7.80
C ALA A 699 8.86 -14.37 7.79
N GLU A 700 7.93 -15.19 8.26
CA GLU A 700 6.53 -14.79 8.41
C GLU A 700 6.36 -13.71 9.49
N ALA A 701 6.96 -13.90 10.66
CA ALA A 701 6.94 -12.93 11.76
C ALA A 701 7.57 -11.59 11.35
N GLY A 702 8.71 -11.60 10.67
CA GLY A 702 9.35 -10.37 10.17
C GLY A 702 8.51 -9.67 9.11
N ALA A 703 7.90 -10.42 8.19
CA ALA A 703 6.97 -9.86 7.21
C ALA A 703 5.67 -9.33 7.86
N ALA A 704 5.22 -9.88 8.98
CA ALA A 704 4.09 -9.36 9.75
C ALA A 704 4.45 -8.05 10.48
N PHE A 705 5.56 -8.04 11.21
CA PHE A 705 6.11 -6.84 11.87
C PHE A 705 6.31 -5.68 10.87
N ALA A 706 6.85 -5.99 9.69
CA ALA A 706 7.04 -5.03 8.61
C ALA A 706 5.74 -4.40 8.06
N ARG A 707 4.59 -5.07 8.20
CA ARG A 707 3.26 -4.53 7.83
C ARG A 707 2.61 -3.74 8.96
N GLU A 708 2.83 -4.14 10.21
CA GLU A 708 2.31 -3.45 11.40
C GLU A 708 3.04 -2.12 11.65
N HIS A 709 4.34 -2.08 11.34
CA HIS A 709 5.22 -0.93 11.56
C HIS A 709 5.76 -0.34 10.24
N ASP A 710 4.92 -0.07 9.24
CA ASP A 710 5.38 0.54 7.99
C ASP A 710 5.71 2.05 8.16
N ILE A 711 6.89 2.47 7.67
CA ILE A 711 7.36 3.87 7.70
C ILE A 711 6.44 4.86 6.97
N GLU A 712 5.61 4.42 6.01
CA GLU A 712 4.63 5.29 5.37
C GLU A 712 3.59 5.81 6.39
N VAL A 713 3.20 4.99 7.37
CA VAL A 713 2.29 5.42 8.45
C VAL A 713 2.93 6.50 9.31
N SER A 714 4.23 6.38 9.61
CA SER A 714 5.00 7.45 10.28
C SER A 714 5.01 8.74 9.46
N ALA A 715 5.17 8.64 8.14
CA ALA A 715 5.17 9.81 7.26
C ALA A 715 3.78 10.45 7.11
N ASP A 716 2.70 9.67 7.12
CA ASP A 716 1.32 10.17 7.15
C ASP A 716 1.05 10.96 8.44
N VAL A 717 1.37 10.38 9.61
CA VAL A 717 1.20 11.04 10.92
C VAL A 717 2.04 12.31 11.00
N LEU A 718 3.28 12.27 10.52
CA LEU A 718 4.15 13.46 10.48
C LEU A 718 3.56 14.55 9.58
N ALA A 719 3.20 14.23 8.33
CA ALA A 719 2.68 15.23 7.39
C ALA A 719 1.33 15.83 7.84
N ALA A 720 0.49 15.04 8.51
CA ALA A 720 -0.74 15.51 9.17
C ALA A 720 -0.41 16.51 10.30
N ARG A 721 0.52 16.19 11.20
CA ARG A 721 0.91 17.10 12.29
C ARG A 721 1.59 18.38 11.82
N LEU A 722 2.45 18.31 10.80
CA LEU A 722 3.02 19.52 10.21
C LEU A 722 1.95 20.38 9.49
N THR A 723 0.93 19.73 8.91
CA THR A 723 -0.25 20.38 8.33
C THR A 723 -1.14 21.06 9.38
N GLU A 724 -1.31 20.47 10.57
CA GLU A 724 -2.17 21.03 11.62
C GLU A 724 -1.53 22.24 12.34
N LEU A 725 -0.19 22.28 12.42
CA LEU A 725 0.53 23.39 13.06
C LEU A 725 0.52 24.68 12.21
N ALA A 726 0.73 24.56 10.89
CA ALA A 726 0.83 25.70 9.98
C ALA A 726 -0.46 25.88 9.17
N PRO A 727 -0.94 27.12 8.94
CA PRO A 727 -2.14 27.38 8.13
C PRO A 727 -1.84 27.21 6.63
N LEU A 728 -1.55 25.99 6.22
CA LEU A 728 -1.33 25.61 4.83
C LEU A 728 -2.67 25.54 4.08
N PRO A 729 -2.70 25.77 2.76
CA PRO A 729 -3.87 25.45 1.93
C PRO A 729 -4.29 23.98 2.12
N PRO A 730 -5.58 23.66 1.93
CA PRO A 730 -6.02 22.27 1.89
C PRO A 730 -5.34 21.54 0.71
N PRO A 731 -5.20 20.20 0.77
CA PRO A 731 -4.80 19.43 -0.40
C PRO A 731 -5.73 19.71 -1.58
N PRO A 732 -5.21 19.76 -2.83
CA PRO A 732 -6.08 19.77 -4.00
C PRO A 732 -7.02 18.55 -3.93
N PRO A 733 -8.30 18.70 -4.31
CA PRO A 733 -9.25 17.60 -4.23
C PRO A 733 -8.72 16.44 -5.08
N ALA A 734 -8.60 15.25 -4.47
CA ALA A 734 -8.21 14.06 -5.20
C ALA A 734 -9.20 13.84 -6.36
N PRO A 735 -8.72 13.59 -7.60
CA PRO A 735 -9.60 13.32 -8.72
C PRO A 735 -10.45 12.09 -8.40
N ALA A 736 -11.72 12.10 -8.81
CA ALA A 736 -12.64 11.00 -8.55
C ALA A 736 -12.00 9.70 -9.08
N PRO A 737 -11.84 8.65 -8.24
CA PRO A 737 -11.05 7.48 -8.57
C PRO A 737 -11.59 6.84 -9.84
N HIS A 738 -10.70 6.33 -10.70
CA HIS A 738 -11.13 5.71 -11.95
C HIS A 738 -12.13 4.59 -11.63
N ARG A 739 -13.31 4.74 -12.22
CA ARG A 739 -14.33 3.70 -12.32
C ARG A 739 -14.31 3.27 -13.79
N PRO A 740 -14.27 1.97 -14.13
CA PRO A 740 -14.38 1.50 -15.51
C PRO A 740 -15.60 2.12 -16.18
N LEU A 741 -15.38 3.12 -17.04
CA LEU A 741 -16.46 3.90 -17.62
C LEU A 741 -17.12 3.09 -18.72
N GLN A 742 -18.29 2.53 -18.37
CA GLN A 742 -19.10 1.66 -19.21
C GLN A 742 -18.42 0.33 -19.57
N LEU A 743 -18.69 -0.68 -18.75
CA LEU A 743 -18.82 -2.03 -19.27
C LEU A 743 -20.08 -2.08 -20.16
N ALA A 744 -20.03 -1.48 -21.36
CA ALA A 744 -21.12 -1.48 -22.36
C ALA A 744 -21.40 -2.88 -22.97
N ARG A 745 -20.77 -3.89 -22.37
CA ARG A 745 -20.57 -5.27 -22.77
C ARG A 745 -21.54 -6.13 -21.93
N PRO A 746 -22.56 -6.80 -22.52
CA PRO A 746 -23.57 -7.61 -21.82
C PRO A 746 -23.04 -8.41 -20.63
N ALA A 747 -23.76 -8.45 -19.50
CA ALA A 747 -23.43 -9.33 -18.39
C ALA A 747 -23.29 -10.77 -18.90
N SER A 748 -22.22 -11.47 -18.52
CA SER A 748 -21.84 -12.72 -19.20
C SER A 748 -22.71 -13.94 -18.85
N GLY A 749 -23.74 -13.75 -18.03
CA GLY A 749 -24.46 -14.80 -17.36
C GLY A 749 -23.87 -15.23 -16.01
N GLN A 750 -22.77 -14.63 -15.53
CA GLN A 750 -22.29 -14.84 -14.16
C GLN A 750 -23.06 -13.93 -13.19
N LEU A 751 -23.93 -14.49 -12.36
CA LEU A 751 -24.65 -13.77 -11.32
C LEU A 751 -24.02 -14.06 -9.95
N VAL A 752 -23.84 -13.04 -9.12
CA VAL A 752 -23.40 -13.21 -7.72
C VAL A 752 -24.45 -12.60 -6.80
N VAL A 753 -25.12 -13.44 -6.03
CA VAL A 753 -26.22 -13.05 -5.13
C VAL A 753 -25.64 -12.70 -3.76
N LEU A 754 -25.56 -11.40 -3.47
CA LEU A 754 -24.99 -10.87 -2.24
C LEU A 754 -26.09 -10.43 -1.27
N GLY A 755 -25.95 -10.80 0.00
CA GLY A 755 -26.82 -10.34 1.07
C GLY A 755 -26.52 -11.04 2.37
N MET A 756 -26.60 -10.30 3.48
CA MET A 756 -26.36 -10.81 4.83
C MET A 756 -27.20 -12.07 5.13
N HIS A 757 -26.68 -12.96 5.96
CA HIS A 757 -27.43 -14.09 6.50
C HIS A 757 -28.83 -13.64 6.95
N ARG A 758 -29.88 -14.33 6.49
CA ARG A 758 -31.31 -14.04 6.76
C ARG A 758 -31.92 -12.81 6.05
N SER A 759 -31.23 -12.18 5.08
CA SER A 759 -31.83 -11.13 4.22
C SER A 759 -32.77 -11.64 3.13
N GLY A 760 -32.84 -12.96 2.89
CA GLY A 760 -33.70 -13.56 1.85
C GLY A 760 -32.96 -14.02 0.58
N THR A 761 -31.62 -14.00 0.59
CA THR A 761 -30.77 -14.45 -0.53
C THR A 761 -31.15 -15.82 -1.10
N SER A 762 -31.49 -16.82 -0.27
CA SER A 762 -31.91 -18.16 -0.74
C SER A 762 -33.21 -18.10 -1.57
N SER A 763 -34.13 -17.21 -1.23
CA SER A 763 -35.41 -17.05 -1.94
C SER A 763 -35.22 -16.31 -3.27
N VAL A 764 -34.28 -15.36 -3.35
CA VAL A 764 -33.90 -14.70 -4.62
C VAL A 764 -33.10 -15.66 -5.51
N ALA A 765 -32.16 -16.42 -4.96
CA ALA A 765 -31.43 -17.46 -5.70
C ALA A 765 -32.39 -18.52 -6.28
N GLY A 766 -33.33 -19.04 -5.48
CA GLY A 766 -34.35 -19.97 -5.98
C GLY A 766 -35.39 -19.34 -6.91
N LEU A 767 -35.52 -18.01 -6.95
CA LEU A 767 -36.31 -17.30 -7.96
C LEU A 767 -35.53 -17.22 -9.28
N LEU A 768 -34.26 -16.82 -9.23
CA LEU A 768 -33.34 -16.82 -10.38
C LEU A 768 -33.23 -18.21 -11.03
N ALA A 769 -33.14 -19.26 -10.21
CA ALA A 769 -33.19 -20.66 -10.67
C ALA A 769 -34.46 -20.98 -11.47
N ARG A 770 -35.61 -20.47 -11.02
CA ARG A 770 -36.91 -20.62 -11.72
C ARG A 770 -37.05 -19.71 -12.95
N LEU A 771 -36.22 -18.69 -13.07
CA LEU A 771 -36.07 -17.87 -14.27
C LEU A 771 -35.08 -18.45 -15.29
N GLY A 772 -34.45 -19.61 -15.01
CA GLY A 772 -33.54 -20.30 -15.92
C GLY A 772 -32.04 -20.19 -15.58
N VAL A 773 -31.69 -19.63 -14.43
CA VAL A 773 -30.28 -19.50 -14.00
C VAL A 773 -29.78 -20.79 -13.36
N HIS A 774 -28.68 -21.37 -13.87
CA HIS A 774 -28.01 -22.54 -13.29
C HIS A 774 -27.50 -22.26 -11.87
N VAL A 775 -27.48 -23.30 -11.01
CA VAL A 775 -27.18 -23.17 -9.57
C VAL A 775 -26.07 -24.10 -9.08
N GLY A 776 -25.43 -24.84 -9.99
CA GLY A 776 -24.54 -25.95 -9.69
C GLY A 776 -25.27 -27.30 -9.65
N PRO A 777 -24.52 -28.41 -9.50
CA PRO A 777 -25.09 -29.75 -9.28
C PRO A 777 -26.00 -29.77 -8.04
N THR A 778 -27.12 -30.50 -8.10
CA THR A 778 -28.14 -30.48 -7.02
C THR A 778 -27.63 -31.18 -5.75
N GLU A 779 -26.73 -32.13 -5.92
CA GLU A 779 -25.99 -32.87 -4.89
C GLU A 779 -24.94 -32.01 -4.15
N ASP A 780 -24.46 -30.92 -4.75
CA ASP A 780 -23.56 -29.93 -4.12
C ASP A 780 -24.36 -28.83 -3.40
N LEU A 781 -25.69 -28.75 -3.57
CA LEU A 781 -26.50 -27.70 -2.92
C LEU A 781 -26.78 -28.00 -1.45
N LEU A 782 -26.37 -27.09 -0.57
CA LEU A 782 -26.65 -27.18 0.86
C LEU A 782 -28.16 -27.08 1.17
N VAL A 783 -28.65 -28.06 1.92
CA VAL A 783 -30.02 -28.09 2.47
C VAL A 783 -29.93 -28.23 3.98
N GLY A 784 -30.66 -27.39 4.72
CA GLY A 784 -30.66 -27.39 6.19
C GLY A 784 -32.07 -27.45 6.77
N PRO A 785 -32.25 -27.93 8.02
CA PRO A 785 -33.55 -27.97 8.69
C PRO A 785 -34.13 -26.57 8.96
N ASP A 786 -33.29 -25.54 8.91
CA ASP A 786 -33.63 -24.12 9.00
C ASP A 786 -34.14 -23.52 7.68
N ASN A 787 -34.01 -24.25 6.57
CA ASN A 787 -34.48 -23.90 5.23
C ASN A 787 -34.71 -25.18 4.38
N PRO A 788 -35.82 -25.90 4.58
CA PRO A 788 -36.12 -27.14 3.86
C PRO A 788 -36.33 -26.96 2.33
N LYS A 789 -36.41 -25.71 1.86
CA LYS A 789 -36.50 -25.35 0.44
C LYS A 789 -35.13 -25.31 -0.27
N GLY A 790 -34.03 -25.53 0.44
CA GLY A 790 -32.66 -25.47 -0.07
C GLY A 790 -32.05 -24.07 0.04
N HIS A 791 -30.75 -24.00 0.36
CA HIS A 791 -30.04 -22.73 0.53
C HIS A 791 -29.56 -22.10 -0.78
N TYR A 792 -29.43 -22.88 -1.85
CA TYR A 792 -28.75 -22.46 -3.10
C TYR A 792 -27.31 -21.99 -2.84
N GLU A 793 -26.64 -22.61 -1.85
CA GLU A 793 -25.22 -22.47 -1.57
C GLU A 793 -24.55 -23.77 -2.03
N SER A 794 -23.54 -23.70 -2.90
CA SER A 794 -22.69 -24.87 -3.19
C SER A 794 -21.89 -25.23 -1.94
N GLY A 795 -21.80 -26.51 -1.61
CA GLY A 795 -21.01 -27.03 -0.49
C GLY A 795 -19.52 -26.79 -0.71
N ARG A 796 -19.04 -26.91 -1.95
CA ARG A 796 -17.67 -26.52 -2.34
C ARG A 796 -17.43 -25.01 -2.15
N LEU A 797 -18.33 -24.16 -2.62
CA LEU A 797 -18.23 -22.70 -2.41
C LEU A 797 -18.26 -22.34 -0.92
N HIS A 798 -19.16 -22.93 -0.16
CA HIS A 798 -19.29 -22.73 1.28
C HIS A 798 -18.04 -23.20 2.04
N GLY A 799 -17.50 -24.37 1.70
CA GLY A 799 -16.26 -24.90 2.26
C GLY A 799 -15.07 -23.96 1.98
N ALA A 800 -14.95 -23.47 0.75
CA ALA A 800 -13.94 -22.48 0.39
C ALA A 800 -14.12 -21.16 1.18
N CYS A 801 -15.34 -20.63 1.28
CA CYS A 801 -15.64 -19.41 2.05
C CYS A 801 -15.40 -19.57 3.56
N VAL A 802 -15.71 -20.74 4.14
CA VAL A 802 -15.47 -21.03 5.56
C VAL A 802 -13.97 -21.15 5.83
N ARG A 803 -13.28 -22.05 5.10
CA ARG A 803 -11.84 -22.27 5.26
C ARG A 803 -11.02 -20.99 5.03
N ARG A 804 -11.45 -20.15 4.08
CA ARG A 804 -10.86 -18.83 3.83
C ARG A 804 -10.93 -17.91 5.05
N LEU A 805 -12.05 -17.86 5.78
CA LEU A 805 -12.17 -17.06 7.01
C LEU A 805 -11.34 -17.67 8.15
N GLU A 806 -11.36 -19.00 8.30
CA GLU A 806 -10.63 -19.73 9.34
C GLU A 806 -9.10 -19.59 9.19
N LEU A 807 -8.57 -19.68 7.97
CA LEU A 807 -7.15 -19.42 7.64
C LEU A 807 -6.73 -17.94 7.87
N ALA A 808 -7.68 -17.04 8.08
CA ALA A 808 -7.47 -15.65 8.47
C ALA A 808 -7.81 -15.39 9.95
N GLY A 809 -7.99 -16.43 10.76
CA GLY A 809 -8.19 -16.34 12.21
C GLY A 809 -9.58 -15.87 12.66
N GLY A 810 -10.59 -15.95 11.79
CA GLY A 810 -11.96 -15.56 12.11
C GLY A 810 -13.03 -16.50 11.55
N ASP A 811 -14.29 -16.14 11.76
CA ASP A 811 -15.45 -16.90 11.26
C ASP A 811 -16.53 -15.97 10.68
N TRP A 812 -17.74 -16.47 10.43
CA TRP A 812 -18.82 -15.64 9.90
C TRP A 812 -19.43 -14.67 10.93
N ARG A 813 -19.21 -14.89 12.23
CA ARG A 813 -19.75 -14.11 13.37
C ARG A 813 -18.75 -13.07 13.90
N SER A 814 -17.46 -13.35 13.71
CA SER A 814 -16.31 -12.50 13.98
C SER A 814 -15.39 -12.49 12.75
N PRO A 815 -15.83 -11.89 11.62
CA PRO A 815 -15.06 -11.90 10.38
C PRO A 815 -13.76 -11.09 10.49
N PRO A 816 -12.63 -11.62 9.98
CA PRO A 816 -11.33 -10.98 10.08
C PRO A 816 -11.22 -9.77 9.14
N GLN A 817 -10.40 -8.79 9.51
CA GLN A 817 -10.23 -7.54 8.75
C GLN A 817 -9.26 -7.66 7.56
N SER A 818 -8.39 -8.67 7.57
CA SER A 818 -7.36 -8.95 6.57
C SER A 818 -7.10 -10.46 6.50
N ALA A 819 -6.15 -10.91 5.65
CA ALA A 819 -5.80 -12.32 5.53
C ALA A 819 -4.37 -12.52 5.00
N PRO A 820 -3.75 -13.70 5.24
CA PRO A 820 -2.54 -14.12 4.54
C PRO A 820 -2.80 -14.33 3.05
N THR A 821 -1.85 -13.96 2.18
CA THR A 821 -1.96 -14.15 0.72
C THR A 821 -2.29 -15.61 0.37
N ALA A 822 -1.60 -16.57 1.00
CA ALA A 822 -1.84 -17.99 0.77
C ALA A 822 -3.30 -18.43 1.02
N ALA A 823 -4.02 -17.80 1.96
CA ALA A 823 -5.44 -18.08 2.19
C ALA A 823 -6.33 -17.51 1.07
N VAL A 824 -5.97 -16.34 0.52
CA VAL A 824 -6.63 -15.73 -0.64
C VAL A 824 -6.38 -16.56 -1.89
N ASP A 825 -5.14 -17.00 -2.12
CA ASP A 825 -4.74 -17.84 -3.26
C ASP A 825 -5.41 -19.21 -3.21
N GLU A 826 -5.53 -19.79 -2.01
CA GLU A 826 -6.23 -21.07 -1.82
C GLU A 826 -7.75 -20.94 -2.03
N PHE A 827 -8.37 -19.85 -1.54
CA PHE A 827 -9.77 -19.53 -1.85
C PHE A 827 -9.98 -19.37 -3.35
N ARG A 828 -9.13 -18.57 -4.02
CA ARG A 828 -9.18 -18.34 -5.47
C ARG A 828 -9.05 -19.63 -6.26
N ARG A 829 -8.12 -20.52 -5.90
CA ARG A 829 -7.91 -21.80 -6.58
C ARG A 829 -9.13 -22.72 -6.50
N HIS A 830 -9.76 -22.82 -5.33
CA HIS A 830 -10.96 -23.65 -5.15
C HIS A 830 -12.20 -23.06 -5.84
N VAL A 831 -12.40 -21.74 -5.80
CA VAL A 831 -13.57 -21.11 -6.41
C VAL A 831 -13.38 -20.88 -7.92
N GLY A 832 -12.14 -20.74 -8.41
CA GLY A 832 -11.81 -20.71 -9.83
C GLY A 832 -12.26 -21.99 -10.54
N ALA A 833 -11.83 -23.16 -10.03
CA ALA A 833 -12.27 -24.45 -10.56
C ALA A 833 -13.80 -24.65 -10.51
N LEU A 834 -14.50 -24.02 -9.56
CA LEU A 834 -15.96 -24.02 -9.49
C LEU A 834 -16.61 -23.05 -10.51
N ILE A 835 -15.96 -21.91 -10.78
CA ILE A 835 -16.34 -20.98 -11.84
C ILE A 835 -16.18 -21.63 -13.22
N ASP A 836 -15.07 -22.35 -13.45
CA ASP A 836 -14.79 -23.05 -14.70
C ASP A 836 -15.85 -24.13 -15.00
N GLU A 837 -16.27 -24.90 -13.97
CA GLU A 837 -17.37 -25.85 -14.06
C GLU A 837 -18.72 -25.17 -14.35
N PHE A 838 -19.04 -24.10 -13.61
CA PHE A 838 -20.31 -23.40 -13.75
C PHE A 838 -20.40 -22.66 -15.11
N ASP A 839 -19.27 -22.17 -15.64
CA ASP A 839 -19.18 -21.44 -16.91
C ASP A 839 -19.61 -22.27 -18.13
N ALA A 840 -19.59 -23.61 -18.04
CA ALA A 840 -20.17 -24.50 -19.04
C ALA A 840 -21.70 -24.41 -19.14
N GLN A 841 -22.38 -23.87 -18.11
CA GLN A 841 -23.85 -23.75 -18.01
C GLN A 841 -24.30 -22.32 -17.67
N ARG A 842 -23.81 -21.34 -18.44
CA ARG A 842 -24.26 -19.94 -18.35
C ARG A 842 -25.72 -19.78 -18.84
N PRO A 843 -26.55 -18.91 -18.22
CA PRO A 843 -26.23 -18.12 -17.03
C PRO A 843 -26.29 -18.95 -15.75
N TRP A 844 -25.37 -18.70 -14.82
CA TRP A 844 -25.31 -19.32 -13.51
C TRP A 844 -25.35 -18.30 -12.38
N LEU A 845 -25.68 -18.74 -11.16
CA LEU A 845 -25.52 -17.95 -9.94
C LEU A 845 -24.61 -18.62 -8.92
N MET A 846 -23.74 -17.82 -8.31
CA MET A 846 -23.13 -18.13 -7.02
C MET A 846 -23.81 -17.34 -5.93
N LYS A 847 -24.13 -18.01 -4.83
CA LYS A 847 -24.72 -17.43 -3.63
C LYS A 847 -24.07 -18.09 -2.43
N GLU A 848 -23.43 -17.28 -1.59
CA GLU A 848 -22.97 -17.65 -0.26
C GLU A 848 -22.87 -16.34 0.55
N PRO A 849 -23.49 -16.19 1.73
CA PRO A 849 -23.58 -14.89 2.40
C PRO A 849 -22.21 -14.27 2.76
N ARG A 850 -21.16 -15.07 2.99
CA ARG A 850 -19.78 -14.63 3.26
C ARG A 850 -19.13 -13.99 2.04
N LEU A 851 -19.66 -14.19 0.82
CA LEU A 851 -19.23 -13.42 -0.35
C LEU A 851 -19.47 -11.92 -0.18
N CYS A 852 -20.38 -11.48 0.69
CA CYS A 852 -20.46 -10.07 1.08
C CYS A 852 -19.13 -9.50 1.60
N LEU A 853 -18.29 -10.34 2.21
CA LEU A 853 -16.95 -10.00 2.67
C LEU A 853 -15.90 -10.35 1.60
N LEU A 854 -15.99 -11.54 1.00
CA LEU A 854 -14.95 -12.14 0.17
C LEU A 854 -15.01 -11.78 -1.33
N VAL A 855 -16.07 -11.10 -1.81
CA VAL A 855 -16.25 -10.87 -3.26
C VAL A 855 -15.11 -10.07 -3.91
N ARG A 856 -14.36 -9.24 -3.16
CA ARG A 856 -13.14 -8.58 -3.69
C ARG A 856 -12.07 -9.56 -4.16
N GLU A 857 -11.97 -10.71 -3.50
CA GLU A 857 -10.98 -11.75 -3.81
C GLU A 857 -11.47 -12.69 -4.92
N LEU A 858 -12.79 -12.78 -5.08
CA LEU A 858 -13.50 -13.45 -6.17
C LEU A 858 -13.44 -12.65 -7.49
N LEU A 859 -13.39 -11.31 -7.44
CA LEU A 859 -13.47 -10.44 -8.62
C LEU A 859 -12.51 -10.80 -9.78
N PRO A 860 -11.23 -11.14 -9.58
CA PRO A 860 -10.32 -11.49 -10.68
C PRO A 860 -10.70 -12.76 -11.44
N LEU A 861 -11.50 -13.64 -10.81
CA LEU A 861 -12.03 -14.86 -11.42
C LEU A 861 -13.32 -14.60 -12.22
N LEU A 862 -13.91 -13.41 -12.11
CA LEU A 862 -15.22 -13.10 -12.66
C LEU A 862 -15.13 -12.30 -13.98
N THR A 863 -15.85 -12.83 -14.96
CA THR A 863 -15.92 -12.43 -16.36
C THR A 863 -17.22 -11.64 -16.54
N ARG A 864 -17.22 -10.30 -16.42
CA ARG A 864 -18.44 -9.44 -16.36
C ARG A 864 -19.55 -9.97 -15.41
N PRO A 865 -19.30 -10.08 -14.10
CA PRO A 865 -20.32 -10.45 -13.14
C PRO A 865 -21.43 -9.39 -13.03
N LEU A 866 -22.65 -9.84 -12.76
CA LEU A 866 -23.77 -9.02 -12.31
C LEU A 866 -24.08 -9.32 -10.84
N PHE A 867 -24.05 -8.30 -9.99
CA PHE A 867 -24.28 -8.45 -8.57
C PHE A 867 -25.74 -8.22 -8.21
N VAL A 868 -26.42 -9.25 -7.72
CA VAL A 868 -27.80 -9.17 -7.23
C VAL A 868 -27.74 -8.96 -5.71
N HIS A 869 -27.84 -7.70 -5.29
CA HIS A 869 -27.92 -7.32 -3.89
C HIS A 869 -29.31 -7.60 -3.34
N VAL A 870 -29.40 -8.45 -2.32
CA VAL A 870 -30.64 -8.85 -1.66
C VAL A 870 -30.69 -8.18 -0.29
N VAL A 871 -31.39 -7.06 -0.25
CA VAL A 871 -31.63 -6.29 0.97
C VAL A 871 -32.97 -6.63 1.58
N ARG A 872 -33.10 -6.31 2.86
CA ARG A 872 -34.27 -6.55 3.68
C ARG A 872 -34.35 -5.46 4.72
N GLU A 873 -35.53 -5.22 5.26
CA GLU A 873 -35.68 -4.41 6.47
C GLU A 873 -34.73 -4.96 7.58
N PRO A 874 -33.80 -4.14 8.10
CA PRO A 874 -32.71 -4.62 8.95
C PRO A 874 -33.15 -5.09 10.34
N GLU A 875 -34.19 -4.53 10.94
CA GLU A 875 -34.74 -5.02 12.21
C GLU A 875 -35.22 -6.47 12.04
N ALA A 876 -35.83 -6.82 10.90
CA ALA A 876 -36.26 -8.17 10.58
C ALA A 876 -35.10 -9.15 10.24
N VAL A 877 -33.91 -8.64 9.90
CA VAL A 877 -32.66 -9.42 9.81
C VAL A 877 -32.11 -9.67 11.22
N VAL A 878 -31.94 -8.60 12.01
CA VAL A 878 -31.45 -8.63 13.39
C VAL A 878 -32.32 -9.55 14.26
N ALA A 879 -33.65 -9.37 14.23
CA ALA A 879 -34.61 -10.23 14.92
C ALA A 879 -34.52 -11.72 14.50
N SER A 880 -34.09 -12.01 13.28
CA SER A 880 -33.86 -13.38 12.83
C SER A 880 -32.52 -13.95 13.28
N LEU A 881 -31.46 -13.13 13.41
CA LEU A 881 -30.16 -13.55 13.95
C LEU A 881 -30.24 -13.76 15.47
N VAL A 882 -30.85 -12.83 16.20
CA VAL A 882 -31.12 -12.94 17.65
C VAL A 882 -31.86 -14.24 17.95
N ARG A 883 -32.95 -14.53 17.22
CA ARG A 883 -33.80 -15.71 17.46
C ARG A 883 -33.17 -17.04 17.02
N ARG A 884 -32.39 -17.05 15.92
CA ARG A 884 -31.80 -18.28 15.36
C ARG A 884 -30.49 -18.64 16.06
N ASP A 885 -29.60 -17.67 16.17
CA ASP A 885 -28.19 -17.86 16.47
C ASP A 885 -27.82 -17.54 17.92
N ALA A 886 -28.82 -17.14 18.73
CA ALA A 886 -28.66 -16.56 20.06
C ALA A 886 -27.74 -15.32 20.07
N MET A 887 -27.68 -14.59 18.95
CA MET A 887 -26.76 -13.48 18.75
C MET A 887 -27.23 -12.24 19.54
N PRO A 888 -26.35 -11.55 20.30
CA PRO A 888 -26.68 -10.28 20.94
C PRO A 888 -27.15 -9.24 19.90
N PRO A 889 -28.21 -8.43 20.18
CA PRO A 889 -28.74 -7.50 19.19
C PRO A 889 -27.71 -6.51 18.64
N ALA A 890 -26.79 -6.02 19.48
CA ALA A 890 -25.70 -5.14 19.06
C ALA A 890 -24.71 -5.83 18.09
N GLN A 891 -24.38 -7.11 18.31
CA GLN A 891 -23.56 -7.88 17.39
C GLN A 891 -24.30 -8.12 16.07
N ALA A 892 -25.60 -8.44 16.12
CA ALA A 892 -26.42 -8.64 14.92
C ALA A 892 -26.55 -7.37 14.06
N TRP A 893 -26.69 -6.18 14.69
CA TRP A 893 -26.64 -4.89 14.00
C TRP A 893 -25.27 -4.61 13.36
N ALA A 894 -24.18 -4.81 14.11
CA ALA A 894 -22.83 -4.59 13.60
C ALA A 894 -22.48 -5.56 12.45
N LEU A 895 -22.90 -6.83 12.54
CA LEU A 895 -22.64 -7.84 11.52
C LEU A 895 -23.47 -7.60 10.24
N TRP A 896 -24.73 -7.16 10.38
CA TRP A 896 -25.53 -6.66 9.26
C TRP A 896 -24.82 -5.47 8.57
N GLU A 897 -24.42 -4.47 9.34
CA GLU A 897 -23.75 -3.29 8.82
C GLU A 897 -22.44 -3.65 8.09
N GLN A 898 -21.61 -4.52 8.68
CA GLN A 898 -20.35 -4.96 8.09
C GLN A 898 -20.55 -5.70 6.76
N TYR A 899 -21.42 -6.72 6.73
CA TYR A 899 -21.70 -7.48 5.50
C TYR A 899 -22.31 -6.58 4.41
N THR A 900 -23.27 -5.72 4.77
CA THR A 900 -23.94 -4.83 3.81
C THR A 900 -22.98 -3.77 3.27
N ARG A 901 -22.18 -3.11 4.11
CA ARG A 901 -21.16 -2.14 3.65
C ARG A 901 -20.10 -2.82 2.79
N ALA A 902 -19.58 -3.98 3.20
CA ALA A 902 -18.57 -4.71 2.44
C ALA A 902 -19.09 -5.10 1.05
N ALA A 903 -20.31 -5.65 0.95
CA ALA A 903 -20.91 -6.04 -0.32
C ALA A 903 -21.06 -4.86 -1.29
N PHE A 904 -21.63 -3.73 -0.84
CA PHE A 904 -21.82 -2.55 -1.70
C PHE A 904 -20.49 -1.87 -2.07
N ALA A 905 -19.52 -1.80 -1.16
CA ALA A 905 -18.21 -1.19 -1.38
C ALA A 905 -17.22 -2.09 -2.17
N ALA A 906 -17.48 -3.39 -2.26
CA ALA A 906 -16.72 -4.31 -3.10
C ALA A 906 -17.26 -4.42 -4.52
N THR A 907 -18.54 -4.10 -4.74
CA THR A 907 -19.21 -4.15 -6.05
C THR A 907 -19.41 -2.78 -6.68
N LEU A 908 -18.85 -1.72 -6.09
CA LEU A 908 -18.86 -0.38 -6.65
C LEU A 908 -18.14 -0.34 -8.00
N GLY A 909 -18.79 0.22 -9.03
CA GLY A 909 -18.29 0.24 -10.42
C GLY A 909 -18.75 -0.95 -11.29
N TRP A 910 -19.31 -2.00 -10.69
CA TRP A 910 -19.84 -3.15 -11.44
C TRP A 910 -21.36 -3.04 -11.69
N PRO A 911 -21.93 -3.83 -12.62
CA PRO A 911 -23.38 -3.98 -12.76
C PRO A 911 -24.02 -4.50 -11.46
N ARG A 912 -24.98 -3.74 -10.92
CA ARG A 912 -25.68 -4.04 -9.65
C ARG A 912 -27.19 -3.96 -9.84
N LEU A 913 -27.91 -5.01 -9.43
CA LEU A 913 -29.36 -5.00 -9.23
C LEU A 913 -29.67 -5.05 -7.74
N LEU A 914 -30.75 -4.39 -7.31
CA LEU A 914 -31.16 -4.33 -5.90
C LEU A 914 -32.57 -4.88 -5.71
N VAL A 915 -32.65 -6.07 -5.12
CA VAL A 915 -33.88 -6.76 -4.76
C VAL A 915 -34.16 -6.52 -3.28
N ASP A 916 -35.26 -5.81 -3.00
CA ASP A 916 -35.86 -5.77 -1.67
C ASP A 916 -36.67 -7.05 -1.46
N TYR A 917 -36.30 -7.84 -0.45
CA TYR A 917 -36.94 -9.11 -0.14
C TYR A 917 -38.33 -8.97 0.47
N ASP A 918 -38.63 -7.93 1.25
CA ASP A 918 -39.97 -7.74 1.81
C ASP A 918 -40.91 -7.13 0.75
N ALA A 919 -40.39 -6.33 -0.20
CA ALA A 919 -41.10 -5.98 -1.43
C ALA A 919 -41.37 -7.20 -2.32
N LEU A 920 -40.40 -8.12 -2.47
CA LEU A 920 -40.57 -9.39 -3.19
C LEU A 920 -41.67 -10.25 -2.56
N ARG A 921 -41.84 -10.24 -1.23
CA ARG A 921 -42.91 -10.96 -0.54
C ARG A 921 -44.28 -10.28 -0.67
N ALA A 922 -44.29 -8.95 -0.73
CA ALA A 922 -45.52 -8.19 -0.93
C ALA A 922 -46.05 -8.28 -2.38
N GLN A 923 -45.14 -8.25 -3.37
CA GLN A 923 -45.48 -8.17 -4.80
C GLN A 923 -44.63 -9.14 -5.65
N PRO A 924 -44.69 -10.46 -5.42
CA PRO A 924 -43.73 -11.42 -5.97
C PRO A 924 -43.64 -11.43 -7.50
N LEU A 925 -44.77 -11.27 -8.20
CA LEU A 925 -44.77 -11.21 -9.66
C LEU A 925 -44.15 -9.92 -10.21
N VAL A 926 -44.37 -8.78 -9.54
CA VAL A 926 -43.87 -7.47 -9.99
C VAL A 926 -42.35 -7.43 -9.85
N VAL A 927 -41.83 -7.87 -8.69
CA VAL A 927 -40.39 -7.92 -8.44
C VAL A 927 -39.71 -9.01 -9.28
N ALA A 928 -40.34 -10.18 -9.47
CA ALA A 928 -39.81 -11.21 -10.37
C ALA A 928 -39.77 -10.75 -11.84
N ARG A 929 -40.81 -10.04 -12.32
CA ARG A 929 -40.85 -9.48 -13.67
C ARG A 929 -39.77 -8.43 -13.85
N GLY A 930 -39.71 -7.43 -12.97
CA GLY A 930 -38.68 -6.40 -13.01
C GLY A 930 -37.25 -6.95 -12.89
N LEU A 931 -37.04 -8.05 -12.15
CA LEU A 931 -35.75 -8.74 -12.09
C LEU A 931 -35.42 -9.44 -13.41
N LEU A 932 -36.36 -10.18 -14.02
CA LEU A 932 -36.18 -10.79 -15.34
C LEU A 932 -35.86 -9.73 -16.41
N ASP A 933 -36.65 -8.66 -16.46
CA ASP A 933 -36.52 -7.60 -17.45
C ASP A 933 -35.18 -6.84 -17.27
N ALA A 934 -34.76 -6.57 -16.02
CA ALA A 934 -33.47 -5.93 -15.73
C ALA A 934 -32.26 -6.83 -15.99
N LEU A 935 -32.37 -8.15 -15.80
CA LEU A 935 -31.33 -9.10 -16.19
C LEU A 935 -31.19 -9.19 -17.71
N GLY A 936 -32.32 -9.24 -18.43
CA GLY A 936 -32.34 -9.20 -19.90
C GLY A 936 -31.78 -7.89 -20.47
N ALA A 937 -32.14 -6.74 -19.87
CA ALA A 937 -31.58 -5.43 -20.23
C ALA A 937 -30.08 -5.29 -19.90
N ALA A 938 -29.61 -5.97 -18.85
CA ALA A 938 -28.18 -6.12 -18.57
C ALA A 938 -27.48 -7.13 -19.50
N GLY A 939 -28.22 -7.86 -20.34
CA GLY A 939 -27.69 -8.76 -21.37
C GLY A 939 -27.58 -10.23 -20.97
N VAL A 940 -28.22 -10.66 -19.88
CA VAL A 940 -28.29 -12.07 -19.47
C VAL A 940 -29.29 -12.81 -20.36
N THR A 941 -28.80 -13.73 -21.18
CA THR A 941 -29.60 -14.58 -22.09
C THR A 941 -30.05 -15.89 -21.42
N GLY A 942 -30.87 -16.69 -22.11
CA GLY A 942 -31.33 -18.01 -21.61
C GLY A 942 -32.45 -17.95 -20.57
N LEU A 943 -32.85 -16.76 -20.12
CA LEU A 943 -33.89 -16.60 -19.10
C LEU A 943 -35.32 -16.76 -19.66
N ALA A 944 -36.21 -17.32 -18.86
CA ALA A 944 -37.61 -17.57 -19.20
C ALA A 944 -38.57 -17.23 -18.05
N TRP A 945 -39.84 -16.95 -18.35
CA TRP A 945 -40.88 -16.82 -17.32
C TRP A 945 -41.51 -18.20 -17.07
N PRO A 946 -41.39 -18.80 -15.86
CA PRO A 946 -41.95 -20.11 -15.53
C PRO A 946 -43.47 -20.10 -15.32
N GLY A 947 -44.12 -18.96 -15.58
CA GLY A 947 -45.51 -18.70 -15.19
C GLY A 947 -45.64 -18.21 -13.74
N ASP A 948 -46.80 -17.66 -13.44
CA ASP A 948 -47.06 -16.99 -12.16
C ASP A 948 -47.15 -17.99 -10.99
N THR A 949 -47.63 -19.21 -11.24
CA THR A 949 -47.90 -20.21 -10.20
C THR A 949 -46.60 -20.71 -9.53
N PRO A 950 -45.54 -21.12 -10.25
CA PRO A 950 -44.27 -21.48 -9.61
C PRO A 950 -43.64 -20.35 -8.79
N ILE A 951 -43.78 -19.09 -9.21
CA ILE A 951 -43.25 -17.93 -8.48
C ILE A 951 -44.05 -17.69 -7.19
N ARG A 952 -45.39 -17.72 -7.26
CA ARG A 952 -46.28 -17.57 -6.09
C ARG A 952 -46.17 -18.73 -5.10
N GLN A 953 -45.88 -19.94 -5.55
CA GLN A 953 -45.62 -21.10 -4.69
C GLN A 953 -44.22 -21.05 -4.05
N TRP A 954 -43.28 -20.33 -4.66
CA TRP A 954 -41.91 -20.24 -4.18
C TRP A 954 -41.73 -19.21 -3.05
N ILE A 955 -42.23 -17.98 -3.24
CA ILE A 955 -41.99 -16.87 -2.30
C ILE A 955 -42.93 -16.96 -1.08
N ASP A 956 -42.35 -16.96 0.11
CA ASP A 956 -43.10 -17.09 1.37
C ASP A 956 -43.83 -15.80 1.78
N ALA A 957 -45.12 -15.95 2.09
CA ALA A 957 -46.02 -14.85 2.44
C ALA A 957 -45.50 -13.97 3.61
N PRO A 958 -45.95 -12.70 3.71
CA PRO A 958 -45.61 -11.81 4.81
C PRO A 958 -45.99 -12.38 6.18
N ALA A 959 -44.96 -12.69 6.97
CA ALA A 959 -45.07 -13.10 8.36
C ALA A 959 -44.49 -12.00 9.25
N ARG A 960 -45.34 -11.36 10.06
CA ARG A 960 -44.91 -10.40 11.08
C ARG A 960 -44.37 -11.18 12.28
N SER A 961 -43.26 -10.71 12.85
CA SER A 961 -42.78 -11.20 14.14
C SER A 961 -42.15 -10.07 14.93
N GLN A 962 -42.79 -9.66 16.03
CA GLN A 962 -42.24 -8.68 16.95
C GLN A 962 -41.22 -9.38 17.86
N VAL A 963 -39.97 -8.91 17.81
CA VAL A 963 -38.88 -9.24 18.74
C VAL A 963 -38.14 -7.92 18.98
N ALA A 964 -37.72 -7.64 20.21
CA ALA A 964 -36.94 -6.44 20.51
C ALA A 964 -35.55 -6.52 19.83
N THR A 965 -35.27 -5.59 18.93
CA THR A 965 -34.06 -5.53 18.10
C THR A 965 -32.98 -4.57 18.62
N GLY A 966 -33.31 -3.75 19.63
CA GLY A 966 -32.46 -2.66 20.10
C GLY A 966 -32.41 -1.49 19.11
N THR A 967 -32.01 -0.32 19.61
CA THR A 967 -31.96 0.91 18.80
C THR A 967 -30.71 0.92 17.90
N PRO A 968 -30.85 1.11 16.57
CA PRO A 968 -29.68 1.22 15.67
C PRO A 968 -28.84 2.47 15.94
N THR A 969 -27.58 2.46 15.50
CA THR A 969 -26.70 3.64 15.51
C THR A 969 -27.13 4.67 14.45
N PRO A 970 -26.64 5.93 14.52
CA PRO A 970 -26.84 6.91 13.45
C PRO A 970 -26.29 6.42 12.09
N ALA A 971 -25.14 5.73 12.09
CA ALA A 971 -24.52 5.18 10.88
C ALA A 971 -25.37 4.07 10.25
N GLN A 972 -26.03 3.25 11.07
CA GLN A 972 -26.94 2.18 10.63
C GLN A 972 -28.23 2.74 10.05
N ARG A 973 -28.83 3.77 10.67
CA ARG A 973 -29.96 4.50 10.08
C ARG A 973 -29.59 5.18 8.75
N ALA A 974 -28.41 5.77 8.65
CA ALA A 974 -27.92 6.36 7.40
C ALA A 974 -27.75 5.30 6.28
N LEU A 975 -27.25 4.11 6.62
CA LEU A 975 -27.16 2.98 5.67
C LEU A 975 -28.54 2.46 5.27
N GLN A 976 -29.47 2.32 6.21
CA GLN A 976 -30.86 1.92 5.96
C GLN A 976 -31.57 2.92 5.02
N ALA A 977 -31.40 4.23 5.26
CA ALA A 977 -31.93 5.28 4.40
C ALA A 977 -31.34 5.19 2.97
N ALA A 978 -30.02 5.06 2.86
CA ALA A 978 -29.32 4.97 1.56
C ALA A 978 -29.72 3.71 0.74
N ILE A 979 -30.18 2.65 1.40
CA ILE A 979 -30.74 1.46 0.76
C ILE A 979 -32.18 1.73 0.29
N ALA A 980 -32.99 2.39 1.11
CA ALA A 980 -34.40 2.67 0.83
C ALA A 980 -34.60 3.72 -0.29
N ASP A 981 -33.79 4.77 -0.32
CA ASP A 981 -33.76 5.77 -1.40
C ASP A 981 -32.91 5.34 -2.62
N ARG A 982 -32.25 4.17 -2.51
CA ARG A 982 -31.32 3.57 -3.49
C ARG A 982 -30.05 4.38 -3.78
N SER A 983 -29.74 5.44 -3.03
CA SER A 983 -28.48 6.20 -3.18
C SER A 983 -27.24 5.33 -2.96
N ILE A 984 -27.33 4.20 -2.22
CA ILE A 984 -26.26 3.20 -2.10
C ILE A 984 -25.84 2.57 -3.45
N LEU A 985 -26.69 2.65 -4.48
CA LEU A 985 -26.40 2.24 -5.86
C LEU A 985 -25.76 3.35 -6.70
N ALA A 986 -25.94 4.62 -6.32
CA ALA A 986 -25.29 5.74 -6.98
C ALA A 986 -23.77 5.63 -6.82
N ALA A 987 -23.03 6.18 -7.78
CA ALA A 987 -21.57 6.02 -7.80
C ALA A 987 -20.87 6.76 -6.65
N ASP A 988 -21.50 7.81 -6.12
CA ASP A 988 -20.87 8.79 -5.20
C ASP A 988 -21.34 8.66 -3.74
N ALA A 989 -21.95 7.53 -3.37
CA ALA A 989 -22.25 7.19 -1.98
C ALA A 989 -20.96 6.82 -1.19
N ALA A 990 -20.15 7.84 -0.90
CA ALA A 990 -18.99 7.72 -0.03
C ALA A 990 -19.41 7.25 1.39
N PRO A 991 -18.57 6.46 2.10
CA PRO A 991 -18.86 6.08 3.47
C PRO A 991 -18.90 7.33 4.36
N ALA A 992 -20.03 7.54 5.05
CA ALA A 992 -20.25 8.68 5.94
C ALA A 992 -19.48 8.52 7.29
N THR A 993 -18.16 8.43 7.23
CA THR A 993 -17.28 8.41 8.40
C THR A 993 -16.88 9.84 8.80
N ARG A 994 -17.82 10.58 9.37
CA ARG A 994 -17.54 11.69 10.30
C ARG A 994 -18.27 11.39 11.61
N GLY A 995 -17.52 11.42 12.71
CA GLY A 995 -17.89 10.70 13.93
C GLY A 995 -18.83 11.45 14.89
N ALA A 996 -19.27 10.72 15.91
CA ALA A 996 -19.85 11.25 17.14
C ALA A 996 -19.60 10.25 18.28
N ALA A 997 -18.84 10.67 19.30
CA ALA A 997 -18.47 9.96 20.53
C ALA A 997 -17.82 8.57 20.32
#